data_AF-A0A837IH79-F1
#
_entry.id   AF-A0A837IH79-F1
#
_cell.length_a   1.000
_cell.length_b   1.000
_cell.length_c   1.000
_cell.angle_alpha   90.00
_cell.angle_beta   90.00
_cell.angle_gamma   90.00
#
_symmetry.space_group_name_H-M   'P 1'
#
loop_
_entity.id
_entity.type
_entity.pdbx_description
1 polymer ?
#
loop_
_entity_poly.entity_id
_entity_poly.type
_entity_poly.pdbx_seq_one_letter_code
_entity_poly.pdbx_strand_id
1 'polypeptide(L)'
;MSDAKNIVLQDGSQAGTFFASSYEALAKEDCRGLQIQRYFTKEGVHPYDEIEWERRVAKITSAKGEVIFEQKDVEAPKFWSQTATDIVAEKYFKGHVGKPDREWSARQLIDRVADTITGWGKKDGYFATDKDAQIFNEELKWLLVNQYASFNSPVWFNVGVEKKPQCSACFILSIADDKESIAEWYRTEMFIFSGGSGSGINISPLRSSRENISNRGKSSGPVSFMKGADAIAGTIRSGGKTRRAAKMVILNADHPDIGQFVVSKWKEEEKAKALIALGYDDAIDGDVYSNIFFQNANNSVRATDEFMEAALGDKKWDLKMVKTGEAAETLKARDLMRLIAEAAWHCADPGMQFDTTINKWHTAPNTGRINASNPCSEYMHLDDSACNLASINLLKFLRKSDFSGKSDFQGFDYEAFKKAVHVFIIAQDITVDNSSYPTAKIEKNARSFRELGLGYTNLGALLMELWLPYDSDAARAYAGAITAVMTGEAYRTSAKIAETAGPFAGYDKNREAMLNVVRMHGDEAKKLDKQHIPRDFWDAAQRPWAEAHEFGRKFGVRNSQVSVLAPTGTISFMMDAATTGIEPAFSLVAYKKMVGGGFLKIVNTSVEPTLKNLGYKENEAKEIMDYILTHDGIEGAPHLKDKDFPIFDCATNAPGGKRSIHYLGHVRMMAAVQPFISGAISKTVNLPESATVEDIMNTYIDAWKMGLKAIAIYRDKSKGAQPLWRKSKRRLSRRLAGREEWKGKNFRLT
;
A
#
# COMPACT_ATOMS: atom_id res chain seq x y z
N MET A 1 19.79 42.19 -0.27
CA MET A 1 20.01 43.00 0.95
C MET A 1 19.38 44.37 0.72
N SER A 2 18.80 44.92 1.79
CA SER A 2 18.01 46.18 1.91
C SER A 2 16.74 46.32 1.07
N ASP A 3 15.62 45.79 1.59
CA ASP A 3 14.47 46.59 2.05
C ASP A 3 13.21 45.74 2.14
N ALA A 4 13.00 45.16 3.32
CA ALA A 4 11.71 44.63 3.76
C ALA A 4 11.61 44.88 5.27
N LYS A 5 11.09 46.05 5.65
CA LYS A 5 10.72 46.35 7.03
C LYS A 5 9.22 46.69 7.09
N ASN A 6 8.57 46.00 8.03
CA ASN A 6 7.36 46.38 8.77
C ASN A 6 6.01 46.10 8.10
N ILE A 7 5.42 44.96 8.47
CA ILE A 7 3.96 44.80 8.56
C ILE A 7 3.61 44.91 10.05
N VAL A 8 2.76 45.88 10.40
CA VAL A 8 2.22 46.10 11.76
C VAL A 8 0.78 45.59 11.77
N LEU A 9 0.42 44.75 12.75
CA LEU A 9 -0.96 44.33 12.99
C LEU A 9 -1.73 45.40 13.78
N GLN A 10 -3.03 45.52 13.53
CA GLN A 10 -3.91 46.62 13.97
C GLN A 10 -4.17 46.74 15.48
N ASP A 11 -3.59 45.91 16.35
CA ASP A 11 -3.87 45.90 17.80
C ASP A 11 -2.69 46.34 18.69
N GLY A 12 -1.56 46.74 18.10
CA GLY A 12 -0.43 47.28 18.87
C GLY A 12 0.32 46.24 19.72
N SER A 13 0.06 44.94 19.55
CA SER A 13 0.84 43.89 20.20
C SER A 13 2.06 43.49 19.36
N GLN A 14 3.25 43.43 19.99
CA GLN A 14 4.46 42.93 19.34
C GLN A 14 4.36 41.41 19.15
N ALA A 15 4.46 40.94 17.91
CA ALA A 15 4.70 39.54 17.62
C ALA A 15 6.09 39.17 18.18
N GLY A 16 6.10 38.43 19.29
CA GLY A 16 7.31 37.90 19.89
C GLY A 16 8.07 37.02 18.89
N THR A 17 9.31 37.43 18.60
CA THR A 17 10.30 36.63 17.88
C THR A 17 10.69 35.40 18.69
N PHE A 18 10.03 34.27 18.44
CA PHE A 18 10.54 32.95 18.76
C PHE A 18 10.79 32.20 17.45
N PHE A 19 12.03 31.71 17.28
CA PHE A 19 12.63 31.07 16.09
C PHE A 19 13.25 32.00 15.05
N ALA A 20 14.36 32.61 15.45
CA ALA A 20 15.50 32.90 14.58
C ALA A 20 16.80 32.72 15.37
N SER A 21 17.18 31.48 15.70
CA SER A 21 18.58 31.12 16.01
C SER A 21 18.77 29.61 15.99
N SER A 22 19.25 29.12 14.85
CA SER A 22 20.13 27.95 14.72
C SER A 22 20.57 27.67 13.26
N TYR A 23 20.21 28.53 12.29
CA TYR A 23 20.52 28.29 10.87
C TYR A 23 21.25 29.41 10.14
N GLU A 24 21.81 30.41 10.82
CA GLU A 24 22.62 31.43 10.14
C GLU A 24 23.93 31.73 10.86
N ALA A 25 24.98 31.85 10.04
CA ALA A 25 26.38 32.17 10.33
C ALA A 25 27.29 31.04 10.85
N LEU A 26 27.60 30.09 9.96
CA LEU A 26 29.00 29.66 9.76
C LEU A 26 29.36 29.89 8.30
N ALA A 27 30.56 30.43 8.08
CA ALA A 27 31.03 30.92 6.80
C ALA A 27 30.98 29.83 5.71
N LYS A 28 30.54 30.24 4.51
CA LYS A 28 30.52 29.44 3.29
C LYS A 28 31.93 29.01 2.90
N GLU A 29 32.31 27.80 3.29
CA GLU A 29 33.00 26.92 2.36
C GLU A 29 31.95 26.20 1.51
N ASP A 30 32.28 25.97 0.25
CA ASP A 30 31.38 25.57 -0.85
C ASP A 30 30.95 24.09 -0.73
N CYS A 31 30.39 23.68 0.42
CA CYS A 31 29.89 22.32 0.64
C CYS A 31 28.55 22.11 -0.06
N ARG A 32 28.59 21.72 -1.34
CA ARG A 32 27.42 21.22 -2.08
C ARG A 32 26.99 19.87 -1.47
N GLY A 33 25.75 19.77 -0.97
CA GLY A 33 25.19 18.51 -0.45
C GLY A 33 24.17 18.71 0.68
N LEU A 34 23.43 17.65 1.02
CA LEU A 34 22.54 17.63 2.18
C LEU A 34 23.34 17.54 3.48
N GLN A 35 23.01 18.41 4.43
CA GLN A 35 23.44 18.29 5.82
C GLN A 35 22.44 17.41 6.58
N ILE A 36 22.93 16.37 7.23
CA ILE A 36 22.10 15.39 7.92
C ILE A 36 22.26 15.57 9.42
N GLN A 37 21.13 15.87 10.08
CA GLN A 37 21.07 15.99 11.53
C GLN A 37 20.76 14.63 12.16
N ARG A 38 21.57 14.25 13.15
CA ARG A 38 21.35 13.08 14.00
C ARG A 38 20.09 13.26 14.85
N TYR A 39 19.27 12.22 14.99
CA TYR A 39 18.06 12.26 15.82
C TYR A 39 17.84 10.98 16.61
N PHE A 40 17.84 9.81 15.95
CA PHE A 40 17.60 8.52 16.60
C PHE A 40 18.85 7.90 17.20
N THR A 41 20.02 8.29 16.68
CA THR A 41 21.31 7.70 17.05
C THR A 41 22.15 8.66 17.90
N LYS A 42 23.26 8.16 18.45
CA LYS A 42 24.23 8.96 19.22
C LYS A 42 25.58 8.98 18.52
N GLU A 43 26.28 10.10 18.61
CA GLU A 43 27.63 10.21 18.03
C GLU A 43 28.59 9.22 18.72
N GLY A 44 29.36 8.49 17.92
CA GLY A 44 30.31 7.49 18.41
C GLY A 44 29.70 6.16 18.87
N VAL A 45 28.38 5.96 18.75
CA VAL A 45 27.70 4.71 19.13
C VAL A 45 27.05 4.10 17.89
N HIS A 46 27.45 2.89 17.51
CA HIS A 46 26.83 2.22 16.37
C HIS A 46 25.41 1.74 16.76
N PRO A 47 24.38 1.87 15.89
CA PRO A 47 22.99 1.52 16.24
C PRO A 47 22.79 0.10 16.77
N TYR A 48 23.65 -0.83 16.38
CA TYR A 48 23.55 -2.22 16.80
C TYR A 48 24.18 -2.52 18.17
N ASP A 49 24.99 -1.60 18.70
CA ASP A 49 25.65 -1.76 20.01
C ASP A 49 24.66 -1.52 21.16
N GLU A 50 23.57 -0.80 20.88
CA GLU A 50 22.46 -0.58 21.82
C GLU A 50 21.42 -1.72 21.83
N ILE A 51 21.68 -2.81 21.11
CA ILE A 51 20.73 -3.92 20.92
C ILE A 51 21.29 -5.22 21.51
N GLU A 52 20.46 -5.95 22.24
CA GLU A 52 20.73 -7.33 22.62
C GLU A 52 20.34 -8.28 21.47
N TRP A 53 21.25 -9.17 21.09
CA TRP A 53 21.09 -10.11 19.97
C TRP A 53 21.06 -11.53 20.48
N GLU A 54 20.30 -12.38 19.80
CA GLU A 54 20.25 -13.80 20.10
C GLU A 54 20.17 -14.64 18.84
N ARG A 55 20.59 -15.90 18.97
CA ARG A 55 20.47 -16.90 17.91
C ARG A 55 19.26 -17.78 18.17
N ARG A 56 18.45 -17.98 17.13
CA ARG A 56 17.28 -18.85 17.17
C ARG A 56 17.13 -19.64 15.87
N VAL A 57 16.26 -20.64 15.89
CA VAL A 57 15.91 -21.39 14.68
C VAL A 57 14.77 -20.66 13.99
N ALA A 58 14.96 -20.31 12.71
CA ALA A 58 13.87 -19.83 11.87
C ALA A 58 13.19 -21.02 11.19
N LYS A 59 11.88 -21.18 11.33
CA LYS A 59 11.16 -22.36 10.86
C LYS A 59 9.74 -22.05 10.42
N ILE A 60 9.38 -22.50 9.23
CA ILE A 60 8.01 -22.40 8.70
C ILE A 60 7.50 -23.81 8.43
N THR A 61 6.34 -24.15 8.99
CA THR A 61 5.69 -25.45 8.84
C THR A 61 4.33 -25.34 8.13
N SER A 62 3.97 -26.38 7.39
CA SER A 62 2.65 -26.54 6.77
C SER A 62 1.57 -26.94 7.80
N ALA A 63 0.30 -26.98 7.36
CA ALA A 63 -0.84 -27.53 8.12
C ALA A 63 -0.57 -28.90 8.70
N LYS A 64 0.11 -29.70 7.89
CA LYS A 64 0.33 -31.11 8.12
C LYS A 64 1.55 -31.34 9.03
N GLY A 65 2.17 -30.26 9.51
CA GLY A 65 3.39 -30.30 10.33
C GLY A 65 4.67 -30.47 9.51
N GLU A 66 4.60 -30.47 8.18
CA GLU A 66 5.77 -30.60 7.32
C GLU A 66 6.60 -29.31 7.37
N VAL A 67 7.92 -29.45 7.41
CA VAL A 67 8.83 -28.30 7.41
C VAL A 67 8.96 -27.78 5.98
N ILE A 68 8.46 -26.57 5.73
CA ILE A 68 8.56 -25.88 4.43
C ILE A 68 9.91 -25.16 4.32
N PHE A 69 10.35 -24.57 5.43
CA PHE A 69 11.62 -23.86 5.54
C PHE A 69 12.18 -24.04 6.95
N GLU A 70 13.50 -24.25 7.05
CA GLU A 70 14.21 -24.24 8.32
C GLU A 70 15.63 -23.68 8.09
N GLN A 71 16.04 -22.77 8.96
CA GLN A 71 17.43 -22.30 9.06
C GLN A 71 17.80 -22.20 10.54
N LYS A 72 18.87 -22.90 10.92
CA LYS A 72 19.42 -22.86 12.28
C LYS A 72 20.37 -21.67 12.43
N ASP A 73 20.62 -21.29 13.68
CA ASP A 73 21.58 -20.25 14.05
C ASP A 73 21.31 -18.88 13.39
N VAL A 74 20.03 -18.53 13.22
CA VAL A 74 19.63 -17.21 12.73
C VAL A 74 19.78 -16.19 13.85
N GLU A 75 20.57 -15.16 13.62
CA GLU A 75 20.79 -14.06 14.55
C GLU A 75 19.81 -12.91 14.28
N ALA A 76 19.07 -12.51 15.31
CA ALA A 76 18.11 -11.41 15.26
C ALA A 76 18.13 -10.62 16.57
N PRO A 77 17.67 -9.36 16.58
CA PRO A 77 17.44 -8.63 17.83
C PRO A 77 16.48 -9.41 18.72
N LYS A 78 16.78 -9.48 20.02
CA LYS A 78 15.96 -10.22 20.99
C LYS A 78 14.49 -9.80 20.99
N PHE A 79 14.22 -8.51 20.75
CA PHE A 79 12.88 -7.96 20.71
C PHE A 79 12.09 -8.25 19.42
N TRP A 80 12.72 -8.78 18.36
CA TRP A 80 11.99 -9.22 17.18
C TRP A 80 11.17 -10.46 17.51
N SER A 81 9.94 -10.55 17.01
CA SER A 81 9.15 -11.76 17.18
C SER A 81 9.75 -12.96 16.44
N GLN A 82 9.38 -14.18 16.84
CA GLN A 82 9.73 -15.38 16.09
C GLN A 82 9.19 -15.32 14.66
N THR A 83 7.96 -14.82 14.47
CA THR A 83 7.35 -14.67 13.14
C THR A 83 8.10 -13.69 12.25
N ALA A 84 8.54 -12.54 12.77
CA ALA A 84 9.38 -11.61 12.02
C ALA A 84 10.69 -12.28 11.61
N THR A 85 11.33 -13.01 12.52
CA THR A 85 12.57 -13.76 12.24
C THR A 85 12.37 -14.83 11.17
N ASP A 86 11.31 -15.63 11.26
CA ASP A 86 10.97 -16.68 10.30
C ASP A 86 10.76 -16.12 8.90
N ILE A 87 9.96 -15.05 8.78
CA ILE A 87 9.66 -14.40 7.51
C ILE A 87 10.91 -13.73 6.92
N VAL A 88 11.71 -13.08 7.75
CA VAL A 88 12.95 -12.42 7.29
C VAL A 88 13.94 -13.45 6.77
N ALA A 89 14.15 -14.54 7.52
CA ALA A 89 15.00 -15.62 7.08
C ALA A 89 14.48 -16.27 5.80
N GLU A 90 13.21 -16.69 5.74
CA GLU A 90 12.66 -17.37 4.54
C GLU A 90 12.74 -16.50 3.29
N LYS A 91 12.38 -15.21 3.39
CA LYS A 91 12.14 -14.37 2.21
C LYS A 91 13.28 -13.45 1.84
N TYR A 92 14.00 -12.89 2.81
CA TYR A 92 14.86 -11.72 2.58
C TYR A 92 16.35 -12.00 2.72
N PHE A 93 16.73 -13.05 3.45
CA PHE A 93 18.13 -13.48 3.47
C PHE A 93 18.59 -13.93 2.08
N LYS A 94 19.72 -13.39 1.63
CA LYS A 94 20.40 -13.76 0.39
C LYS A 94 21.00 -15.16 0.51
N GLY A 95 21.05 -15.89 -0.61
CA GLY A 95 21.72 -17.20 -0.71
C GLY A 95 20.81 -18.36 -0.37
N HIS A 96 21.25 -19.59 -0.67
CA HIS A 96 20.48 -20.80 -0.39
C HIS A 96 20.86 -21.39 0.98
N VAL A 97 19.88 -21.87 1.73
CA VAL A 97 20.12 -22.54 3.02
C VAL A 97 21.15 -23.67 2.84
N GLY A 98 22.16 -23.70 3.73
CA GLY A 98 23.26 -24.66 3.68
C GLY A 98 24.41 -24.30 2.73
N LYS A 99 24.35 -23.16 2.01
CA LYS A 99 25.46 -22.63 1.23
C LYS A 99 26.26 -21.57 2.02
N PRO A 100 27.57 -21.43 1.78
CA PRO A 100 28.42 -20.50 2.54
C PRO A 100 28.03 -19.02 2.40
N ASP A 101 27.38 -18.65 1.30
CA ASP A 101 26.96 -17.28 0.99
C ASP A 101 25.58 -16.92 1.56
N ARG A 102 24.97 -17.82 2.34
CA ARG A 102 23.67 -17.62 2.99
C ARG A 102 23.77 -16.60 4.12
N GLU A 103 22.98 -15.54 4.03
CA GLU A 103 22.76 -14.63 5.14
C GLU A 103 22.11 -15.38 6.32
N TRP A 104 22.61 -15.09 7.51
CA TRP A 104 22.17 -15.71 8.76
C TRP A 104 21.88 -14.70 9.87
N SER A 105 22.18 -13.42 9.67
CA SER A 105 21.91 -12.36 10.64
C SER A 105 21.06 -11.25 10.03
N ALA A 106 20.10 -10.72 10.81
CA ALA A 106 19.38 -9.51 10.45
C ALA A 106 20.33 -8.31 10.26
N ARG A 107 21.50 -8.28 10.93
CA ARG A 107 22.54 -7.26 10.68
C ARG A 107 23.01 -7.30 9.24
N GLN A 108 23.35 -8.48 8.73
CA GLN A 108 23.84 -8.65 7.35
C GLN A 108 22.83 -8.16 6.31
N LEU A 109 21.55 -8.49 6.50
CA LEU A 109 20.47 -8.02 5.64
C LEU A 109 20.36 -6.49 5.64
N ILE A 110 20.38 -5.88 6.82
CA ILE A 110 20.21 -4.43 6.98
C ILE A 110 21.46 -3.69 6.47
N ASP A 111 22.67 -4.14 6.84
CA ASP A 111 23.94 -3.59 6.35
C ASP A 111 23.99 -3.63 4.83
N ARG A 112 23.67 -4.78 4.22
CA ARG A 112 23.63 -4.92 2.76
C ARG A 112 22.79 -3.83 2.10
N VAL A 113 21.59 -3.55 2.62
CA VAL A 113 20.70 -2.55 2.02
C VAL A 113 21.14 -1.13 2.36
N ALA A 114 21.35 -0.83 3.64
CA ALA A 114 21.67 0.53 4.11
C ALA A 114 23.04 1.01 3.62
N ASP A 115 24.05 0.15 3.61
CA ASP A 115 25.40 0.49 3.15
C ASP A 115 25.42 0.68 1.64
N THR A 116 24.70 -0.16 0.89
CA THR A 116 24.58 0.01 -0.57
C THR A 116 23.91 1.34 -0.92
N ILE A 117 22.77 1.66 -0.29
CA ILE A 117 22.06 2.92 -0.53
C ILE A 117 22.93 4.12 -0.11
N THR A 118 23.60 4.04 1.03
CA THR A 118 24.52 5.12 1.48
C THR A 118 25.68 5.30 0.50
N GLY A 119 26.27 4.21 0.03
CA GLY A 119 27.37 4.24 -0.95
C GLY A 119 26.94 4.87 -2.27
N TRP A 120 25.73 4.58 -2.75
CA TRP A 120 25.14 5.28 -3.89
C TRP A 120 24.95 6.77 -3.61
N GLY A 121 24.39 7.14 -2.46
CA GLY A 121 24.21 8.55 -2.08
C GLY A 121 25.52 9.32 -2.01
N LYS A 122 26.60 8.71 -1.50
CA LYS A 122 27.96 9.29 -1.52
C LYS A 122 28.45 9.52 -2.94
N LYS A 123 28.36 8.48 -3.78
CA LYS A 123 28.82 8.52 -5.17
C LYS A 123 28.06 9.56 -6.00
N ASP A 124 26.76 9.69 -5.76
CA ASP A 124 25.86 10.54 -6.52
C ASP A 124 25.78 11.98 -5.94
N GLY A 125 26.57 12.29 -4.90
CA GLY A 125 26.72 13.64 -4.35
C GLY A 125 25.56 14.13 -3.48
N TYR A 126 24.83 13.23 -2.82
CA TYR A 126 23.71 13.62 -1.95
C TYR A 126 24.14 14.30 -0.65
N PHE A 127 25.33 13.98 -0.12
CA PHE A 127 25.75 14.40 1.21
C PHE A 127 26.82 15.49 1.15
N ALA A 128 26.71 16.52 1.99
CA ALA A 128 27.66 17.62 2.03
C ALA A 128 29.05 17.18 2.51
N THR A 129 29.09 16.20 3.41
CA THR A 129 30.32 15.64 3.98
C THR A 129 30.23 14.13 4.16
N ASP A 130 31.38 13.47 4.36
CA ASP A 130 31.41 12.06 4.77
C ASP A 130 30.72 11.83 6.13
N LYS A 131 30.74 12.83 7.01
CA LYS A 131 30.03 12.78 8.29
C LYS A 131 28.51 12.75 8.08
N ASP A 132 27.98 13.55 7.16
CA ASP A 132 26.55 13.55 6.82
C ASP A 132 26.10 12.19 6.29
N ALA A 133 26.92 11.59 5.42
CA ALA A 133 26.65 10.26 4.89
C ALA A 133 26.71 9.16 5.97
N GLN A 134 27.64 9.27 6.92
CA GLN A 134 27.71 8.38 8.08
C GLN A 134 26.46 8.53 8.96
N ILE A 135 26.05 9.77 9.30
CA ILE A 135 24.85 10.01 10.10
C ILE A 135 23.63 9.43 9.38
N PHE A 136 23.48 9.64 8.07
CA PHE A 136 22.39 9.06 7.30
C PHE A 136 22.37 7.53 7.38
N ASN A 137 23.52 6.88 7.23
CA ASN A 137 23.64 5.43 7.33
C ASN A 137 23.20 4.92 8.71
N GLU A 138 23.69 5.55 9.77
CA GLU A 138 23.38 5.18 11.16
C GLU A 138 21.89 5.39 11.48
N GLU A 139 21.30 6.51 11.07
CA GLU A 139 19.87 6.79 11.24
C GLU A 139 19.00 5.78 10.45
N LEU A 140 19.39 5.46 9.21
CA LEU A 140 18.68 4.47 8.40
C LEU A 140 18.78 3.07 9.02
N LYS A 141 19.97 2.62 9.44
CA LYS A 141 20.16 1.33 10.13
C LYS A 141 19.33 1.25 11.40
N TRP A 142 19.31 2.33 12.19
CA TRP A 142 18.52 2.39 13.42
C TRP A 142 17.02 2.23 13.14
N LEU A 143 16.48 2.94 12.15
CA LEU A 143 15.06 2.86 11.79
C LEU A 143 14.68 1.45 11.30
N LEU A 144 15.54 0.80 10.52
CA LEU A 144 15.30 -0.54 9.98
C LEU A 144 15.38 -1.62 11.07
N VAL A 145 16.43 -1.61 11.90
CA VAL A 145 16.63 -2.67 12.93
C VAL A 145 15.60 -2.58 14.06
N ASN A 146 15.16 -1.37 14.42
CA ASN A 146 14.12 -1.15 15.44
C ASN A 146 12.68 -1.31 14.90
N GLN A 147 12.53 -1.69 13.62
CA GLN A 147 11.25 -1.91 12.93
C GLN A 147 10.36 -0.66 12.89
N TYR A 148 10.96 0.54 12.80
CA TYR A 148 10.25 1.81 12.65
C TYR A 148 9.76 2.03 11.22
N ALA A 149 10.42 1.43 10.23
CA ALA A 149 10.04 1.49 8.84
C ALA A 149 10.68 0.37 8.03
N SER A 150 10.19 0.14 6.82
CA SER A 150 10.73 -0.87 5.90
C SER A 150 10.53 -0.45 4.45
N PHE A 151 11.50 -0.78 3.59
CA PHE A 151 11.35 -0.68 2.14
C PHE A 151 10.44 -1.79 1.59
N ASN A 152 9.96 -1.64 0.36
CA ASN A 152 9.27 -2.72 -0.32
C ASN A 152 10.16 -3.95 -0.56
N SER A 153 9.53 -5.12 -0.68
CA SER A 153 10.21 -6.40 -0.81
C SER A 153 11.29 -6.46 -1.91
N PRO A 154 11.10 -5.92 -3.14
CA PRO A 154 12.19 -5.84 -4.12
C PRO A 154 13.50 -5.19 -3.66
N VAL A 155 13.45 -4.17 -2.80
CA VAL A 155 14.67 -3.56 -2.23
C VAL A 155 15.44 -4.61 -1.42
N TRP A 156 14.75 -5.30 -0.51
CA TRP A 156 15.34 -6.35 0.32
C TRP A 156 15.87 -7.54 -0.50
N PHE A 157 15.17 -7.91 -1.58
CA PHE A 157 15.57 -9.03 -2.44
C PHE A 157 16.80 -8.75 -3.29
N ASN A 158 16.98 -7.50 -3.76
CA ASN A 158 17.87 -7.21 -4.88
C ASN A 158 19.01 -6.26 -4.52
N VAL A 159 18.80 -5.27 -3.64
CA VAL A 159 19.82 -4.25 -3.32
C VAL A 159 21.01 -4.89 -2.60
N GLY A 160 22.22 -4.63 -3.10
CA GLY A 160 23.46 -5.26 -2.63
C GLY A 160 23.62 -6.75 -3.00
N VAL A 161 22.68 -7.31 -3.78
CA VAL A 161 22.76 -8.67 -4.33
C VAL A 161 23.14 -8.60 -5.81
N GLU A 162 22.35 -7.86 -6.59
CA GLU A 162 22.54 -7.67 -8.01
C GLU A 162 23.37 -6.40 -8.30
N LYS A 163 24.18 -6.42 -9.36
CA LYS A 163 24.96 -5.24 -9.77
C LYS A 163 24.08 -4.05 -10.15
N LYS A 164 22.94 -4.31 -10.82
CA LYS A 164 21.91 -3.31 -11.16
C LYS A 164 20.55 -3.85 -10.68
N PRO A 165 20.15 -3.60 -9.43
CA PRO A 165 19.00 -4.24 -8.82
C PRO A 165 17.67 -3.57 -9.20
N GLN A 166 16.60 -4.36 -9.33
CA GLN A 166 15.25 -3.80 -9.45
C GLN A 166 14.75 -3.36 -8.07
N CYS A 167 14.59 -2.05 -7.85
CA CYS A 167 14.15 -1.50 -6.56
C CYS A 167 12.63 -1.27 -6.52
N SER A 168 12.02 -0.90 -7.66
CA SER A 168 10.59 -0.57 -7.75
C SER A 168 9.70 -1.79 -7.59
N ALA A 169 8.60 -1.66 -6.84
CA ALA A 169 7.60 -2.72 -6.69
C ALA A 169 6.43 -2.60 -7.67
N CYS A 170 6.24 -1.43 -8.25
CA CYS A 170 5.03 -1.06 -8.97
C CYS A 170 5.40 -0.42 -10.30
N PHE A 171 4.74 -0.88 -11.37
CA PHE A 171 4.92 -0.40 -12.73
C PHE A 171 3.58 -0.07 -13.37
N ILE A 172 3.55 0.94 -14.22
CA ILE A 172 2.41 1.27 -15.09
C ILE A 172 2.89 1.15 -16.53
N LEU A 173 2.11 0.51 -17.39
CA LEU A 173 2.44 0.25 -18.80
C LEU A 173 1.48 0.99 -19.72
N SER A 174 1.97 1.41 -20.89
CA SER A 174 1.13 1.86 -22.00
C SER A 174 0.81 0.72 -22.97
N ILE A 175 -0.22 0.90 -23.79
CA ILE A 175 -0.52 0.02 -24.92
C ILE A 175 -1.03 0.83 -26.12
N ALA A 176 -0.57 0.44 -27.31
CA ALA A 176 -1.10 0.90 -28.58
C ALA A 176 -1.90 -0.22 -29.28
N ASP A 177 -2.81 0.18 -30.17
CA ASP A 177 -3.72 -0.71 -30.90
C ASP A 177 -3.04 -1.39 -32.11
N ASP A 178 -1.97 -2.14 -31.83
CA ASP A 178 -1.19 -2.90 -32.79
C ASP A 178 -0.57 -4.16 -32.16
N LYS A 179 -0.15 -5.11 -33.00
CA LYS A 179 0.28 -6.45 -32.54
C LYS A 179 1.63 -6.39 -31.84
N GLU A 180 2.50 -5.50 -32.30
CA GLU A 180 3.84 -5.28 -31.78
C GLU A 180 3.76 -4.76 -30.34
N SER A 181 2.89 -3.79 -30.06
CA SER A 181 2.63 -3.27 -28.72
C SER A 181 1.99 -4.31 -27.80
N ILE A 182 1.09 -5.15 -28.31
CA ILE A 182 0.49 -6.25 -27.52
C ILE A 182 1.56 -7.30 -27.16
N ALA A 183 2.41 -7.68 -28.11
CA ALA A 183 3.51 -8.60 -27.86
C ALA A 183 4.53 -8.02 -26.86
N GLU A 184 4.85 -6.74 -26.98
CA GLU A 184 5.76 -6.05 -26.07
C GLU A 184 5.18 -5.91 -24.65
N TRP A 185 3.86 -5.73 -24.51
CA TRP A 185 3.17 -5.76 -23.21
C TRP A 185 3.43 -7.09 -22.51
N TYR A 186 3.18 -8.20 -23.19
CA TYR A 186 3.41 -9.54 -22.65
C TYR A 186 4.87 -9.72 -22.24
N ARG A 187 5.81 -9.39 -23.13
CA ARG A 187 7.24 -9.49 -22.87
C ARG A 187 7.65 -8.66 -21.64
N THR A 188 7.18 -7.43 -21.55
CA THR A 188 7.53 -6.51 -20.45
C THR A 188 7.04 -7.03 -19.10
N GLU A 189 5.81 -7.55 -19.04
CA GLU A 189 5.29 -8.18 -17.82
C GLU A 189 6.11 -9.38 -17.37
N MET A 190 6.64 -10.19 -18.31
CA MET A 190 7.53 -11.31 -17.96
C MET A 190 8.74 -10.84 -17.13
N PHE A 191 9.43 -9.80 -17.58
CA PHE A 191 10.59 -9.25 -16.87
C PHE A 191 10.21 -8.63 -15.52
N ILE A 192 9.10 -7.89 -15.46
CA ILE A 192 8.62 -7.25 -14.22
C ILE A 192 8.32 -8.31 -13.14
N PHE A 193 7.63 -9.38 -13.52
CA PHE A 193 7.23 -10.44 -12.59
C PHE A 193 8.44 -11.27 -12.13
N SER A 194 9.40 -11.53 -13.00
CA SER A 194 10.67 -12.17 -12.63
C SER A 194 11.46 -11.36 -11.58
N GLY A 195 11.40 -10.02 -11.66
CA GLY A 195 11.96 -9.12 -10.65
C GLY A 195 11.19 -9.05 -9.33
N GLY A 196 10.08 -9.80 -9.19
CA GLY A 196 9.26 -9.85 -7.99
C GLY A 196 8.37 -8.62 -7.80
N SER A 197 8.00 -7.94 -8.88
CA SER A 197 7.16 -6.73 -8.87
C SER A 197 5.87 -6.93 -9.64
N GLY A 198 5.00 -5.93 -9.69
CA GLY A 198 3.73 -6.02 -10.42
C GLY A 198 3.47 -4.82 -11.33
N SER A 199 2.61 -5.03 -12.32
CA SER A 199 2.30 -4.07 -13.40
C SER A 199 0.82 -3.70 -13.40
N GLY A 200 0.48 -2.56 -13.97
CA GLY A 200 -0.89 -2.28 -14.36
C GLY A 200 -0.98 -1.54 -15.67
N ILE A 201 -2.12 -1.69 -16.34
CA ILE A 201 -2.31 -1.23 -17.71
C ILE A 201 -3.78 -0.90 -17.96
N ASN A 202 -4.03 0.16 -18.71
CA ASN A 202 -5.34 0.47 -19.26
C ASN A 202 -5.39 0.00 -20.72
N ILE A 203 -6.26 -0.96 -21.00
CA ILE A 203 -6.37 -1.60 -22.31
C ILE A 203 -7.46 -0.99 -23.20
N SER A 204 -8.08 0.11 -22.76
CA SER A 204 -9.06 0.87 -23.54
C SER A 204 -8.53 1.45 -24.86
N PRO A 205 -7.21 1.69 -25.06
CA PRO A 205 -6.69 2.06 -26.37
C PRO A 205 -6.85 0.96 -27.43
N LEU A 206 -7.00 -0.32 -27.04
CA LEU A 206 -7.21 -1.41 -27.99
C LEU A 206 -8.61 -1.34 -28.58
N ARG A 207 -8.74 -1.49 -29.91
CA ARG A 207 -10.05 -1.49 -30.56
C ARG A 207 -10.93 -2.64 -30.06
N SER A 208 -12.22 -2.37 -29.95
CA SER A 208 -13.19 -3.34 -29.45
C SER A 208 -13.37 -4.54 -30.38
N SER A 209 -13.93 -5.62 -29.86
CA SER A 209 -14.33 -6.82 -30.61
C SER A 209 -15.37 -6.52 -31.72
N ARG A 210 -15.99 -5.34 -31.67
CA ARG A 210 -16.99 -4.86 -32.64
C ARG A 210 -16.36 -4.13 -33.83
N GLU A 211 -15.08 -3.77 -33.76
CA GLU A 211 -14.37 -3.01 -34.79
C GLU A 211 -13.59 -3.91 -35.76
N ASN A 212 -13.44 -3.45 -37.01
CA ASN A 212 -12.74 -4.19 -38.07
C ASN A 212 -11.22 -4.08 -37.95
N ILE A 213 -10.50 -5.11 -38.41
CA ILE A 213 -9.06 -5.05 -38.66
C ILE A 213 -8.82 -4.78 -40.14
N SER A 214 -8.62 -3.50 -40.51
CA SER A 214 -8.43 -3.09 -41.92
C SER A 214 -9.59 -3.63 -42.79
N ASN A 215 -9.31 -4.20 -43.96
CA ASN A 215 -10.28 -4.85 -44.85
C ASN A 215 -10.54 -6.33 -44.49
N ARG A 216 -10.12 -6.79 -43.32
CA ARG A 216 -10.27 -8.17 -42.85
C ARG A 216 -11.34 -8.25 -41.75
N GLY A 217 -11.50 -9.43 -41.15
CA GLY A 217 -12.49 -9.69 -40.11
C GLY A 217 -12.38 -8.79 -38.86
N LYS A 218 -13.23 -9.08 -37.88
CA LYS A 218 -13.33 -8.30 -36.63
C LYS A 218 -12.13 -8.51 -35.71
N SER A 219 -11.85 -7.51 -34.88
CA SER A 219 -10.89 -7.61 -33.78
C SER A 219 -11.30 -8.68 -32.77
N SER A 220 -10.32 -9.28 -32.11
CA SER A 220 -10.57 -10.15 -30.95
C SER A 220 -11.00 -9.37 -29.70
N GLY A 221 -10.73 -8.05 -29.67
CA GLY A 221 -11.04 -7.15 -28.57
C GLY A 221 -10.12 -7.28 -27.35
N PRO A 222 -10.07 -6.26 -26.47
CA PRO A 222 -9.20 -6.21 -25.29
C PRO A 222 -9.34 -7.41 -24.35
N VAL A 223 -10.56 -7.92 -24.11
CA VAL A 223 -10.78 -9.03 -23.17
C VAL A 223 -10.12 -10.34 -23.65
N SER A 224 -9.99 -10.53 -24.96
CA SER A 224 -9.29 -11.69 -25.53
C SER A 224 -7.77 -11.59 -25.30
N PHE A 225 -7.16 -10.43 -25.54
CA PHE A 225 -5.73 -10.22 -25.27
C PHE A 225 -5.40 -10.28 -23.78
N MET A 226 -6.27 -9.72 -22.94
CA MET A 226 -6.18 -9.86 -21.49
C MET A 226 -6.09 -11.32 -21.03
N LYS A 227 -6.82 -12.24 -21.68
CA LYS A 227 -6.75 -13.67 -21.39
C LYS A 227 -5.37 -14.26 -21.67
N GLY A 228 -4.71 -13.80 -22.75
CA GLY A 228 -3.32 -14.17 -23.07
C GLY A 228 -2.32 -13.66 -22.04
N ALA A 229 -2.44 -12.38 -21.64
CA ALA A 229 -1.59 -11.79 -20.60
C ALA A 229 -1.73 -12.52 -19.25
N ASP A 230 -2.95 -12.88 -18.86
CA ASP A 230 -3.22 -13.62 -17.62
C ASP A 230 -2.56 -15.00 -17.62
N ALA A 231 -2.59 -15.72 -18.74
CA ALA A 231 -1.91 -17.01 -18.87
C ALA A 231 -0.39 -16.86 -18.70
N ILE A 232 0.21 -15.82 -19.28
CA ILE A 232 1.64 -15.52 -19.12
C ILE A 232 1.96 -15.25 -17.65
N ALA A 233 1.18 -14.42 -16.98
CA ALA A 233 1.33 -14.14 -15.56
C ALA A 233 1.29 -15.42 -14.71
N GLY A 234 0.38 -16.35 -15.02
CA GLY A 234 0.24 -17.64 -14.34
C GLY A 234 1.42 -18.59 -14.51
N THR A 235 2.18 -18.48 -15.61
CA THR A 235 3.37 -19.32 -15.86
C THR A 235 4.62 -18.87 -15.11
N ILE A 236 4.68 -17.60 -14.70
CA ILE A 236 5.89 -17.03 -14.11
C ILE A 236 5.88 -17.20 -12.60
N ARG A 237 6.85 -17.97 -12.11
CA ARG A 237 7.24 -17.97 -10.70
C ARG A 237 8.57 -17.22 -10.62
N SER A 238 8.63 -16.14 -9.83
CA SER A 238 9.88 -15.41 -9.62
C SER A 238 10.94 -16.40 -9.07
N GLY A 239 11.99 -16.68 -9.85
CA GLY A 239 12.88 -17.84 -9.64
C GLY A 239 13.48 -17.91 -8.23
N GLY A 240 12.96 -18.81 -7.39
CA GLY A 240 13.39 -18.98 -5.99
C GLY A 240 12.78 -17.99 -4.99
N LYS A 241 11.96 -17.03 -5.46
CA LYS A 241 11.27 -16.02 -4.65
C LYS A 241 9.79 -16.42 -4.61
N THR A 242 9.22 -16.63 -3.43
CA THR A 242 7.86 -17.21 -3.24
C THR A 242 6.70 -16.27 -3.61
N ARG A 243 6.83 -15.42 -4.65
CA ARG A 243 5.82 -14.41 -5.05
C ARG A 243 5.20 -14.73 -6.41
N ARG A 244 3.87 -14.80 -6.46
CA ARG A 244 3.06 -14.87 -7.69
C ARG A 244 3.06 -13.53 -8.43
N ALA A 245 2.91 -13.57 -9.75
CA ALA A 245 2.65 -12.39 -10.55
C ALA A 245 1.41 -11.64 -10.03
N ALA A 246 1.46 -10.31 -10.04
CA ALA A 246 0.34 -9.46 -9.67
C ALA A 246 0.18 -8.39 -10.73
N LYS A 247 -1.02 -8.28 -11.31
CA LYS A 247 -1.30 -7.28 -12.34
C LYS A 247 -2.64 -6.55 -12.13
N MET A 248 -2.73 -5.32 -12.60
CA MET A 248 -3.97 -4.56 -12.75
C MET A 248 -4.35 -4.49 -14.24
N VAL A 249 -5.62 -4.67 -14.55
CA VAL A 249 -6.16 -4.43 -15.90
C VAL A 249 -7.35 -3.48 -15.77
N ILE A 250 -7.31 -2.43 -16.58
CA ILE A 250 -8.30 -1.35 -16.54
C ILE A 250 -8.99 -1.22 -17.89
N LEU A 251 -10.31 -1.02 -17.87
CA LEU A 251 -11.10 -0.66 -19.04
C LEU A 251 -12.03 0.52 -18.71
N ASN A 252 -12.13 1.48 -19.62
CA ASN A 252 -12.96 2.67 -19.47
C ASN A 252 -14.45 2.33 -19.59
N ALA A 253 -15.29 3.03 -18.82
CA ALA A 253 -16.72 2.79 -18.76
C ALA A 253 -17.47 3.00 -20.09
N ASP A 254 -16.89 3.72 -21.06
CA ASP A 254 -17.43 3.95 -22.40
C ASP A 254 -16.89 2.99 -23.46
N HIS A 255 -16.07 2.00 -23.10
CA HIS A 255 -15.55 1.05 -24.08
C HIS A 255 -16.63 0.04 -24.54
N PRO A 256 -16.75 -0.33 -25.84
CA PRO A 256 -17.82 -1.22 -26.33
C PRO A 256 -17.82 -2.64 -25.76
N ASP A 257 -16.66 -3.10 -25.28
CA ASP A 257 -16.49 -4.40 -24.61
C ASP A 257 -16.60 -4.33 -23.07
N ILE A 258 -17.03 -3.20 -22.50
CA ILE A 258 -17.08 -3.01 -21.03
C ILE A 258 -17.93 -4.06 -20.32
N GLY A 259 -19.08 -4.43 -20.89
CA GLY A 259 -19.93 -5.47 -20.32
C GLY A 259 -19.22 -6.83 -20.24
N GLN A 260 -18.47 -7.21 -21.28
CA GLN A 260 -17.70 -8.45 -21.30
C GLN A 260 -16.56 -8.42 -20.28
N PHE A 261 -15.87 -7.29 -20.15
CA PHE A 261 -14.80 -7.09 -19.18
C PHE A 261 -15.31 -7.22 -17.75
N VAL A 262 -16.41 -6.54 -17.42
CA VAL A 262 -17.02 -6.56 -16.08
C VAL A 262 -17.38 -7.98 -15.64
N VAL A 263 -18.02 -8.77 -16.50
CA VAL A 263 -18.47 -10.13 -16.14
C VAL A 263 -17.40 -11.21 -16.30
N SER A 264 -16.20 -10.86 -16.79
CA SER A 264 -15.16 -11.84 -17.14
C SER A 264 -14.74 -12.72 -15.95
N LYS A 265 -14.38 -12.10 -14.82
CA LYS A 265 -14.00 -12.82 -13.60
C LYS A 265 -15.17 -13.47 -12.90
N TRP A 266 -16.36 -12.87 -12.95
CA TRP A 266 -17.57 -13.49 -12.40
C TRP A 266 -17.83 -14.85 -13.07
N LYS A 267 -17.79 -14.91 -14.40
CA LYS A 267 -17.98 -16.18 -15.12
C LYS A 267 -16.95 -17.25 -14.76
N GLU A 268 -15.68 -16.88 -14.57
CA GLU A 268 -14.63 -17.81 -14.14
C GLU A 268 -14.82 -18.25 -12.68
N GLU A 269 -15.27 -17.36 -11.79
CA GLU A 269 -15.58 -17.69 -10.40
C GLU A 269 -16.77 -18.67 -10.29
N GLU A 270 -17.79 -18.54 -11.12
CA GLU A 270 -18.89 -19.51 -11.16
C GLU A 270 -18.42 -20.90 -11.63
N LYS A 271 -17.48 -20.97 -12.59
CA LYS A 271 -16.81 -22.23 -12.95
C LYS A 271 -16.03 -22.79 -11.77
N ALA A 272 -15.28 -21.94 -11.06
CA ALA A 272 -14.52 -22.35 -9.88
C ALA A 272 -15.43 -22.96 -8.81
N LYS A 273 -16.53 -22.28 -8.48
CA LYS A 273 -17.54 -22.77 -7.52
C LYS A 273 -18.15 -24.09 -7.96
N ALA A 274 -18.47 -24.24 -9.25
CA ALA A 274 -19.00 -25.50 -9.79
C ALA A 274 -17.99 -26.66 -9.67
N LEU A 275 -16.71 -26.42 -10.00
CA LEU A 275 -15.65 -27.42 -9.86
C LEU A 275 -15.39 -27.78 -8.39
N ILE A 276 -15.33 -26.80 -7.50
CA ILE A 276 -15.17 -27.03 -6.06
C ILE A 276 -16.35 -27.83 -5.50
N ALA A 277 -17.58 -27.56 -5.94
CA ALA A 277 -18.76 -28.32 -5.54
C ALA A 277 -18.70 -29.79 -5.98
N LEU A 278 -18.00 -30.09 -7.08
CA LEU A 278 -17.71 -31.46 -7.55
C LEU A 278 -16.55 -32.14 -6.79
N GLY A 279 -15.88 -31.42 -5.88
CA GLY A 279 -14.82 -31.96 -5.02
C GLY A 279 -13.39 -31.68 -5.51
N TYR A 280 -13.21 -30.84 -6.52
CA TYR A 280 -11.88 -30.37 -6.90
C TYR A 280 -11.26 -29.46 -5.82
N ASP A 281 -9.94 -29.37 -5.80
CA ASP A 281 -9.18 -28.66 -4.77
C ASP A 281 -9.54 -27.16 -4.69
N ASP A 282 -9.91 -26.71 -3.48
CA ASP A 282 -10.30 -25.35 -3.15
C ASP A 282 -9.11 -24.42 -2.85
N ALA A 283 -7.88 -24.94 -2.91
CA ALA A 283 -6.70 -24.15 -2.63
C ALA A 283 -6.51 -23.04 -3.67
N ILE A 284 -6.06 -21.88 -3.20
CA ILE A 284 -5.79 -20.70 -4.04
C ILE A 284 -4.67 -20.98 -5.06
N ASP A 285 -3.78 -21.92 -4.73
CA ASP A 285 -2.74 -22.51 -5.56
C ASP A 285 -3.08 -23.94 -6.04
N GLY A 286 -4.33 -24.36 -5.82
CA GLY A 286 -4.86 -25.66 -6.20
C GLY A 286 -5.30 -25.71 -7.67
N ASP A 287 -5.67 -26.93 -8.10
CA ASP A 287 -5.95 -27.26 -9.49
C ASP A 287 -6.99 -26.33 -10.14
N VAL A 288 -8.10 -26.05 -9.44
CA VAL A 288 -9.18 -25.19 -9.96
C VAL A 288 -8.69 -23.79 -10.30
N TYR A 289 -8.11 -23.09 -9.32
CA TYR A 289 -7.68 -21.70 -9.50
C TYR A 289 -6.44 -21.58 -10.41
N SER A 290 -5.71 -22.67 -10.64
CA SER A 290 -4.60 -22.71 -11.60
C SER A 290 -5.02 -22.88 -13.07
N ASN A 291 -6.26 -23.34 -13.32
CA ASN A 291 -6.75 -23.68 -14.67
C ASN A 291 -7.90 -22.78 -15.18
N ILE A 292 -8.33 -21.79 -14.39
CA ILE A 292 -9.31 -20.78 -14.82
C ILE A 292 -8.61 -19.46 -15.13
N PHE A 293 -9.24 -18.64 -15.97
CA PHE A 293 -8.64 -17.38 -16.42
C PHE A 293 -8.89 -16.22 -15.46
N PHE A 294 -8.12 -15.15 -15.67
CA PHE A 294 -8.23 -13.85 -15.02
C PHE A 294 -7.98 -13.85 -13.50
N GLN A 295 -7.30 -14.88 -12.98
CA GLN A 295 -7.00 -15.00 -11.55
C GLN A 295 -5.72 -14.30 -11.14
N ASN A 296 -4.84 -13.98 -12.10
CA ASN A 296 -3.59 -13.28 -11.84
C ASN A 296 -3.74 -11.76 -11.92
N ALA A 297 -4.92 -11.28 -12.35
CA ALA A 297 -5.26 -9.88 -12.51
C ALA A 297 -6.32 -9.39 -11.51
N ASN A 298 -6.10 -8.21 -10.95
CA ASN A 298 -7.18 -7.36 -10.44
C ASN A 298 -7.77 -6.58 -11.62
N ASN A 299 -9.10 -6.47 -11.65
CA ASN A 299 -9.78 -5.70 -12.68
C ASN A 299 -10.33 -4.40 -12.09
N SER A 300 -10.27 -3.30 -12.84
CA SER A 300 -10.94 -2.06 -12.46
C SER A 300 -11.62 -1.38 -13.64
N VAL A 301 -12.81 -0.83 -13.39
CA VAL A 301 -13.47 0.06 -14.34
C VAL A 301 -12.99 1.48 -14.09
N ARG A 302 -12.59 2.17 -15.15
CA ARG A 302 -12.21 3.59 -15.11
C ARG A 302 -13.42 4.44 -15.47
N ALA A 303 -13.88 5.25 -14.51
CA ALA A 303 -15.11 6.02 -14.61
C ALA A 303 -14.83 7.51 -14.45
N THR A 304 -15.41 8.35 -15.32
CA THR A 304 -15.36 9.81 -15.20
C THR A 304 -16.52 10.33 -14.36
N ASP A 305 -16.45 11.59 -13.93
CA ASP A 305 -17.57 12.26 -13.24
C ASP A 305 -18.83 12.25 -14.11
N GLU A 306 -18.72 12.42 -15.43
CA GLU A 306 -19.86 12.37 -16.36
C GLU A 306 -20.57 11.00 -16.34
N PHE A 307 -19.81 9.90 -16.28
CA PHE A 307 -20.40 8.56 -16.14
C PHE A 307 -21.12 8.42 -14.80
N MET A 308 -20.49 8.84 -13.71
CA MET A 308 -21.05 8.71 -12.37
C MET A 308 -22.33 9.55 -12.20
N GLU A 309 -22.34 10.78 -12.71
CA GLU A 309 -23.52 11.64 -12.76
C GLU A 309 -24.62 11.08 -13.65
N ALA A 310 -24.26 10.48 -14.80
CA ALA A 310 -25.22 9.81 -15.67
C ALA A 310 -25.84 8.60 -14.97
N ALA A 311 -25.05 7.80 -14.25
CA ALA A 311 -25.53 6.63 -13.52
C ALA A 311 -26.49 7.02 -12.37
N LEU A 312 -26.16 8.09 -11.64
CA LEU A 312 -27.03 8.63 -10.59
C LEU A 312 -28.33 9.23 -11.16
N GLY A 313 -28.25 9.89 -12.31
CA GLY A 313 -29.39 10.53 -12.96
C GLY A 313 -30.23 9.63 -13.85
N ASP A 314 -29.97 8.31 -13.89
CA ASP A 314 -30.58 7.35 -14.83
C ASP A 314 -30.52 7.81 -16.31
N LYS A 315 -29.42 8.47 -16.70
CA LYS A 315 -29.23 9.02 -18.04
C LYS A 315 -28.69 7.96 -19.02
N LYS A 316 -28.81 8.27 -20.32
CA LYS A 316 -28.18 7.49 -21.39
C LYS A 316 -26.66 7.61 -21.35
N TRP A 317 -25.98 6.55 -21.75
CA TRP A 317 -24.52 6.45 -21.86
C TRP A 317 -24.14 5.74 -23.15
N ASP A 318 -23.29 6.38 -23.94
CA ASP A 318 -22.81 5.83 -25.20
C ASP A 318 -21.52 5.05 -24.97
N LEU A 319 -21.52 3.80 -25.42
CA LEU A 319 -20.30 3.04 -25.63
C LEU A 319 -19.71 3.44 -26.98
N LYS A 320 -18.46 3.89 -27.00
CA LYS A 320 -17.86 4.55 -28.16
C LYS A 320 -16.83 3.66 -28.85
N MET A 321 -16.94 3.53 -30.17
CA MET A 321 -15.91 2.87 -30.96
C MET A 321 -14.55 3.56 -30.76
N VAL A 322 -13.48 2.80 -30.54
CA VAL A 322 -12.18 3.36 -30.16
C VAL A 322 -11.56 4.15 -31.32
N LYS A 323 -11.76 3.71 -32.56
CA LYS A 323 -11.16 4.34 -33.75
C LYS A 323 -11.94 5.54 -34.27
N THR A 324 -13.27 5.53 -34.17
CA THR A 324 -14.12 6.57 -34.77
C THR A 324 -14.75 7.51 -33.73
N GLY A 325 -14.86 7.10 -32.47
CA GLY A 325 -15.57 7.84 -31.42
C GLY A 325 -17.10 7.79 -31.54
N GLU A 326 -17.63 7.15 -32.58
CA GLU A 326 -19.07 6.99 -32.80
C GLU A 326 -19.69 6.04 -31.78
N ALA A 327 -20.97 6.25 -31.46
CA ALA A 327 -21.70 5.37 -30.57
C ALA A 327 -21.85 3.97 -31.19
N ALA A 328 -21.21 2.98 -30.57
CA ALA A 328 -21.38 1.57 -30.88
C ALA A 328 -22.72 1.03 -30.34
N GLU A 329 -23.12 1.53 -29.18
CA GLU A 329 -24.33 1.14 -28.45
C GLU A 329 -24.64 2.22 -27.41
N THR A 330 -25.92 2.53 -27.20
CA THR A 330 -26.36 3.43 -26.13
C THR A 330 -27.16 2.63 -25.11
N LEU A 331 -26.76 2.70 -23.85
CA LEU A 331 -27.41 2.03 -22.72
C LEU A 331 -27.78 3.05 -21.63
N LYS A 332 -28.48 2.62 -20.57
CA LYS A 332 -28.62 3.46 -19.37
C LYS A 332 -27.36 3.34 -18.51
N ALA A 333 -26.75 4.46 -18.14
CA ALA A 333 -25.56 4.46 -17.29
C ALA A 333 -25.77 3.68 -15.98
N ARG A 334 -26.99 3.76 -15.42
CA ARG A 334 -27.38 3.05 -14.21
C ARG A 334 -27.34 1.53 -14.36
N ASP A 335 -27.71 1.01 -15.52
CA ASP A 335 -27.68 -0.43 -15.80
C ASP A 335 -26.24 -0.95 -15.85
N LEU A 336 -25.33 -0.19 -16.47
CA LEU A 336 -23.89 -0.53 -16.45
C LEU A 336 -23.32 -0.44 -15.03
N MET A 337 -23.66 0.60 -14.26
CA MET A 337 -23.24 0.74 -12.87
C MET A 337 -23.74 -0.43 -12.00
N ARG A 338 -25.00 -0.87 -12.20
CA ARG A 338 -25.56 -2.05 -11.53
C ARG A 338 -24.82 -3.32 -11.91
N LEU A 339 -24.49 -3.51 -13.20
CA LEU A 339 -23.72 -4.67 -13.67
C LEU A 339 -22.33 -4.75 -13.02
N ILE A 340 -21.66 -3.59 -12.88
CA ILE A 340 -20.37 -3.47 -12.18
C ILE A 340 -20.52 -3.90 -10.72
N ALA A 341 -21.54 -3.41 -10.04
CA ALA A 341 -21.82 -3.75 -8.64
C ALA A 341 -22.17 -5.23 -8.46
N GLU A 342 -22.95 -5.80 -9.38
CA GLU A 342 -23.36 -7.21 -9.35
C GLU A 342 -22.18 -8.15 -9.58
N ALA A 343 -21.31 -7.86 -10.55
CA ALA A 343 -20.09 -8.62 -10.77
C ALA A 343 -19.19 -8.60 -9.51
N ALA A 344 -19.00 -7.42 -8.90
CA ALA A 344 -18.22 -7.29 -7.67
C ALA A 344 -18.87 -8.01 -6.47
N TRP A 345 -20.20 -8.04 -6.40
CA TRP A 345 -20.93 -8.82 -5.40
C TRP A 345 -20.66 -10.33 -5.54
N HIS A 346 -20.55 -10.82 -6.78
CA HIS A 346 -20.31 -12.22 -7.10
C HIS A 346 -18.86 -12.67 -7.04
N CYS A 347 -17.89 -11.77 -7.24
CA CYS A 347 -16.47 -12.16 -7.34
C CYS A 347 -15.46 -11.12 -6.85
N ALA A 348 -15.88 -10.06 -6.14
CA ALA A 348 -15.04 -8.96 -5.64
C ALA A 348 -14.29 -8.13 -6.72
N ASP A 349 -14.60 -8.35 -7.99
CA ASP A 349 -14.06 -7.62 -9.14
C ASP A 349 -15.22 -7.26 -10.10
N PRO A 350 -15.11 -6.17 -10.88
CA PRO A 350 -14.02 -5.21 -10.88
C PRO A 350 -14.16 -4.18 -9.76
N GLY A 351 -13.04 -3.60 -9.30
CA GLY A 351 -13.05 -2.34 -8.55
C GLY A 351 -13.34 -1.13 -9.45
N MET A 352 -13.28 0.08 -8.88
CA MET A 352 -13.46 1.32 -9.65
C MET A 352 -12.31 2.31 -9.43
N GLN A 353 -11.98 3.04 -10.49
CA GLN A 353 -11.03 4.15 -10.50
C GLN A 353 -11.70 5.41 -11.02
N PHE A 354 -11.65 6.49 -10.25
CA PHE A 354 -12.36 7.74 -10.51
C PHE A 354 -11.46 8.71 -11.26
N ASP A 355 -11.59 8.68 -12.57
CA ASP A 355 -10.67 9.23 -13.54
C ASP A 355 -10.50 10.76 -13.45
N THR A 356 -11.60 11.49 -13.26
CA THR A 356 -11.61 12.94 -13.11
C THR A 356 -10.89 13.33 -11.82
N THR A 357 -11.20 12.68 -10.70
CA THR A 357 -10.52 12.88 -9.42
C THR A 357 -9.03 12.57 -9.52
N ILE A 358 -8.65 11.45 -10.14
CA ILE A 358 -7.24 11.07 -10.32
C ILE A 358 -6.47 12.17 -11.05
N ASN A 359 -6.98 12.64 -12.19
CA ASN A 359 -6.27 13.63 -13.01
C ASN A 359 -6.33 15.06 -12.44
N LYS A 360 -7.33 15.38 -11.58
CA LYS A 360 -7.37 16.63 -10.83
C LYS A 360 -6.17 16.80 -9.88
N TRP A 361 -5.67 15.70 -9.34
CA TRP A 361 -4.52 15.67 -8.42
C TRP A 361 -3.20 15.29 -9.13
N HIS A 362 -3.16 15.33 -10.45
CA HIS A 362 -1.97 14.99 -11.22
C HIS A 362 -0.94 16.10 -11.17
N THR A 363 0.29 15.76 -10.80
CA THR A 363 1.42 16.68 -10.68
C THR A 363 2.12 16.94 -12.01
N ALA A 364 1.95 16.06 -13.01
CA ALA A 364 2.61 16.17 -14.31
C ALA A 364 1.67 16.10 -15.56
N PRO A 365 0.52 16.81 -15.57
CA PRO A 365 -0.48 16.71 -16.64
C PRO A 365 0.00 17.25 -17.98
N ASN A 366 0.96 18.18 -18.00
CA ASN A 366 1.49 18.72 -19.25
C ASN A 366 2.41 17.71 -19.96
N THR A 367 2.95 16.72 -19.24
CA THR A 367 3.70 15.62 -19.84
C THR A 367 2.80 14.59 -20.50
N GLY A 368 1.78 14.15 -19.78
CA GLY A 368 0.89 13.09 -20.19
C GLY A 368 -0.15 12.82 -19.11
N ARG A 369 -1.14 12.03 -19.49
CA ARG A 369 -2.29 11.72 -18.65
C ARG A 369 -2.02 10.52 -17.75
N ILE A 370 -2.65 10.46 -16.58
CA ILE A 370 -2.70 9.23 -15.79
C ILE A 370 -3.80 8.35 -16.36
N ASN A 371 -3.45 7.25 -17.03
CA ASN A 371 -4.43 6.33 -17.63
C ASN A 371 -4.69 5.08 -16.79
N ALA A 372 -3.73 4.70 -15.96
CA ALA A 372 -3.75 3.45 -15.23
C ALA A 372 -3.25 3.60 -13.78
N SER A 373 -3.26 2.50 -13.05
CA SER A 373 -2.64 2.32 -11.74
C SER A 373 -1.84 1.01 -11.72
N ASN A 374 -1.05 0.79 -10.68
CA ASN A 374 -0.40 -0.49 -10.40
C ASN A 374 -1.40 -1.57 -9.88
N PRO A 375 -0.98 -2.83 -9.61
CA PRO A 375 -1.85 -3.93 -9.19
C PRO A 375 -2.81 -3.62 -8.02
N CYS A 376 -2.37 -2.79 -7.08
CA CYS A 376 -3.06 -2.52 -5.82
C CYS A 376 -3.74 -1.14 -5.78
N SER A 377 -3.69 -0.39 -6.90
CA SER A 377 -4.31 0.93 -7.10
C SER A 377 -3.81 2.07 -6.21
N GLU A 378 -2.66 1.92 -5.55
CA GLU A 378 -2.02 2.97 -4.74
C GLU A 378 -1.05 3.85 -5.53
N TYR A 379 -0.46 3.34 -6.61
CA TYR A 379 0.43 4.10 -7.49
C TYR A 379 -0.31 4.53 -8.76
N MET A 380 -0.35 5.84 -9.00
CA MET A 380 -1.05 6.45 -10.12
C MET A 380 -0.22 7.61 -10.66
N HIS A 381 0.44 7.38 -11.79
CA HIS A 381 1.23 8.39 -12.47
C HIS A 381 1.22 8.12 -13.99
N LEU A 382 2.15 8.72 -14.74
CA LEU A 382 2.29 8.55 -16.18
C LEU A 382 2.40 7.08 -16.58
N ASP A 383 2.00 6.75 -17.80
CA ASP A 383 2.26 5.43 -18.36
C ASP A 383 3.77 5.19 -18.54
N ASP A 384 4.15 3.91 -18.63
CA ASP A 384 5.55 3.47 -18.72
C ASP A 384 6.39 4.07 -17.59
N SER A 385 5.95 3.92 -16.34
CA SER A 385 6.60 4.48 -15.15
C SER A 385 6.74 3.43 -14.04
N ALA A 386 7.50 3.76 -12.99
CA ALA A 386 7.76 2.86 -11.88
C ALA A 386 7.83 3.62 -10.56
N CYS A 387 7.48 2.96 -9.45
CA CYS A 387 7.45 3.58 -8.13
C CYS A 387 8.22 2.76 -7.09
N ASN A 388 9.06 3.44 -6.31
CA ASN A 388 9.81 2.90 -5.18
C ASN A 388 9.02 3.11 -3.88
N LEU A 389 8.66 2.03 -3.19
CA LEU A 389 7.77 2.08 -2.04
C LEU A 389 8.49 1.87 -0.71
N ALA A 390 8.01 2.53 0.33
CA ALA A 390 8.41 2.28 1.71
C ALA A 390 7.23 2.51 2.64
N SER A 391 7.29 1.97 3.86
CA SER A 391 6.23 2.17 4.84
C SER A 391 6.78 2.34 6.24
N ILE A 392 6.28 3.36 6.94
CA ILE A 392 6.59 3.66 8.34
C ILE A 392 5.60 2.95 9.27
N ASN A 393 6.08 2.38 10.36
CA ASN A 393 5.26 1.71 11.38
C ASN A 393 4.73 2.74 12.39
N LEU A 394 3.47 3.16 12.25
CA LEU A 394 2.90 4.24 13.06
C LEU A 394 2.90 3.95 14.57
N LEU A 395 2.71 2.69 14.95
CA LEU A 395 2.61 2.31 16.36
C LEU A 395 3.92 2.55 17.14
N LYS A 396 5.07 2.54 16.46
CA LYS A 396 6.39 2.83 17.06
C LYS A 396 6.57 4.30 17.47
N PHE A 397 5.68 5.19 17.00
CA PHE A 397 5.67 6.61 17.35
C PHE A 397 4.61 6.94 18.40
N LEU A 398 3.89 5.96 18.93
CA LEU A 398 3.05 6.16 20.10
C LEU A 398 3.93 6.42 21.33
N ARG A 399 3.75 7.56 22.00
CA ARG A 399 4.47 7.85 23.24
C ARG A 399 3.96 6.92 24.33
N LYS A 400 4.86 6.18 24.96
CA LYS A 400 4.52 5.38 26.15
C LYS A 400 4.09 6.35 27.25
N SER A 401 2.86 6.20 27.75
CA SER A 401 2.40 6.96 28.92
C SER A 401 3.33 6.73 30.10
N ASP A 402 3.68 7.79 30.81
CA ASP A 402 4.21 7.64 32.15
C ASP A 402 3.09 7.05 33.02
N PHE A 403 3.28 5.85 33.56
CA PHE A 403 2.32 5.20 34.46
C PHE A 403 2.10 5.97 35.78
N SER A 404 2.65 7.18 35.93
CA SER A 404 2.49 8.08 37.08
C SER A 404 1.10 8.70 37.23
N GLY A 405 0.16 8.43 36.32
CA GLY A 405 -1.21 8.93 36.41
C GLY A 405 -1.31 10.46 36.36
N LYS A 406 -0.37 11.13 35.68
CA LYS A 406 -0.27 12.61 35.62
C LYS A 406 -0.25 13.23 34.22
N SER A 407 -0.40 12.46 33.15
CA SER A 407 -0.65 13.04 31.82
C SER A 407 -1.88 12.40 31.18
N ASP A 408 -2.96 13.18 31.12
CA ASP A 408 -4.08 12.90 30.22
C ASP A 408 -3.56 13.04 28.78
N PHE A 409 -3.43 11.90 28.08
CA PHE A 409 -3.21 11.68 26.64
C PHE A 409 -1.87 11.02 26.24
N GLN A 410 -1.95 9.76 25.74
CA GLN A 410 -0.88 9.13 24.96
C GLN A 410 -0.76 9.86 23.61
N GLY A 411 0.22 10.74 23.47
CA GLY A 411 0.45 11.49 22.23
C GLY A 411 1.12 10.67 21.13
N PHE A 412 0.95 11.10 19.86
CA PHE A 412 1.74 10.62 18.73
C PHE A 412 2.97 11.50 18.55
N ASP A 413 4.16 10.89 18.49
CA ASP A 413 5.42 11.61 18.36
C ASP A 413 5.68 12.04 16.91
N TYR A 414 4.96 13.08 16.48
CA TYR A 414 5.03 13.59 15.10
C TYR A 414 6.40 14.17 14.73
N GLU A 415 7.23 14.60 15.70
CA GLU A 415 8.59 15.09 15.40
C GLU A 415 9.53 13.94 15.05
N ALA A 416 9.53 12.85 15.81
CA ALA A 416 10.25 11.63 15.41
C ALA A 416 9.73 11.12 14.07
N PHE A 417 8.41 11.14 13.85
CA PHE A 417 7.82 10.72 12.59
C PHE A 417 8.33 11.53 11.39
N LYS A 418 8.40 12.87 11.49
CA LYS A 418 8.99 13.74 10.47
C LYS A 418 10.45 13.39 10.15
N LYS A 419 11.24 13.02 11.16
CA LYS A 419 12.65 12.62 10.97
C LYS A 419 12.75 11.29 10.23
N ALA A 420 11.88 10.32 10.54
CA ALA A 420 11.80 9.07 9.79
C ALA A 420 11.40 9.31 8.32
N VAL A 421 10.42 10.19 8.08
CA VAL A 421 10.02 10.61 6.72
C VAL A 421 11.20 11.19 5.95
N HIS A 422 11.95 12.10 6.56
CA HIS A 422 13.13 12.73 5.94
C HIS A 422 14.17 11.70 5.48
N VAL A 423 14.55 10.76 6.36
CA VAL A 423 15.53 9.71 6.05
C VAL A 423 15.03 8.80 4.91
N PHE A 424 13.77 8.39 4.94
CA PHE A 424 13.23 7.49 3.92
C PHE A 424 13.05 8.14 2.55
N ILE A 425 12.69 9.42 2.49
CA ILE A 425 12.60 10.12 1.20
C ILE A 425 13.97 10.24 0.54
N ILE A 426 15.02 10.57 1.32
CA ILE A 426 16.40 10.58 0.80
C ILE A 426 16.78 9.17 0.31
N ALA A 427 16.55 8.13 1.11
CA ALA A 427 16.88 6.77 0.74
C ALA A 427 16.14 6.31 -0.54
N GLN A 428 14.84 6.60 -0.64
CA GLN A 428 14.04 6.26 -1.81
C GLN A 428 14.49 7.03 -3.06
N ASP A 429 14.84 8.32 -2.96
CA ASP A 429 15.33 9.09 -4.11
C ASP A 429 16.69 8.58 -4.63
N ILE A 430 17.61 8.21 -3.73
CA ILE A 430 18.91 7.61 -4.10
C ILE A 430 18.72 6.31 -4.90
N THR A 431 17.70 5.51 -4.57
CA THR A 431 17.47 4.22 -5.26
C THR A 431 16.98 4.38 -6.71
N VAL A 432 16.48 5.55 -7.13
CA VAL A 432 15.91 5.76 -8.47
C VAL A 432 16.96 5.57 -9.57
N ASP A 433 18.09 6.28 -9.49
CA ASP A 433 19.11 6.23 -10.55
C ASP A 433 19.86 4.88 -10.60
N ASN A 434 19.91 4.22 -9.45
CA ASN A 434 20.61 2.95 -9.23
C ASN A 434 19.74 1.72 -9.48
N SER A 435 18.44 1.89 -9.74
CA SER A 435 17.53 0.79 -10.07
C SER A 435 17.69 0.31 -11.52
N SER A 436 17.42 -0.98 -11.75
CA SER A 436 17.15 -1.51 -13.09
C SER A 436 15.68 -1.36 -13.45
N TYR A 437 15.40 -1.19 -14.74
CA TYR A 437 14.06 -1.09 -15.29
C TYR A 437 13.91 -2.02 -16.50
N PRO A 438 12.71 -2.58 -16.74
CA PRO A 438 12.50 -3.63 -17.74
C PRO A 438 12.55 -3.14 -19.19
N THR A 439 12.29 -1.86 -19.44
CA THR A 439 12.35 -1.23 -20.77
C THR A 439 12.99 0.15 -20.71
N ALA A 440 13.55 0.61 -21.83
CA ALA A 440 14.15 1.93 -21.93
C ALA A 440 13.14 3.08 -21.71
N LYS A 441 11.87 2.87 -22.08
CA LYS A 441 10.79 3.85 -21.83
C LYS A 441 10.56 4.03 -20.32
N ILE A 442 10.45 2.92 -19.60
CA ILE A 442 10.27 2.93 -18.15
C ILE A 442 11.50 3.52 -17.45
N GLU A 443 12.72 3.15 -17.87
CA GLU A 443 13.95 3.73 -17.33
C GLU A 443 13.99 5.24 -17.51
N LYS A 444 13.63 5.74 -18.70
CA LYS A 444 13.59 7.16 -18.99
C LYS A 444 12.59 7.89 -18.10
N ASN A 445 11.35 7.41 -18.01
CA ASN A 445 10.31 8.08 -17.22
C ASN A 445 10.62 8.04 -15.73
N ALA A 446 10.99 6.87 -15.19
CA ALA A 446 11.32 6.74 -13.77
C ALA A 446 12.46 7.67 -13.34
N ARG A 447 13.47 7.88 -14.19
CA ARG A 447 14.55 8.86 -13.94
C ARG A 447 14.10 10.31 -14.11
N SER A 448 13.19 10.56 -15.05
CA SER A 448 12.72 11.91 -15.38
C SER A 448 11.71 12.47 -14.38
N PHE A 449 10.97 11.61 -13.69
CA PHE A 449 9.88 11.98 -12.77
C PHE A 449 10.13 11.54 -11.32
N ARG A 450 10.96 10.50 -11.12
CA ARG A 450 11.48 10.08 -9.81
C ARG A 450 10.36 9.77 -8.82
N GLU A 451 9.39 8.97 -9.26
CA GLU A 451 8.19 8.65 -8.49
C GLU A 451 8.51 7.78 -7.26
N LEU A 452 8.16 8.29 -6.08
CA LEU A 452 8.27 7.59 -4.81
C LEU A 452 6.88 7.31 -4.25
N GLY A 453 6.81 6.37 -3.30
CA GLY A 453 5.61 6.04 -2.56
C GLY A 453 5.92 5.70 -1.11
N LEU A 454 6.16 6.73 -0.30
CA LEU A 454 6.19 6.59 1.14
C LEU A 454 4.76 6.48 1.68
N GLY A 455 4.53 5.43 2.46
CA GLY A 455 3.28 5.21 3.17
C GLY A 455 3.51 4.82 4.61
N TYR A 456 2.53 4.19 5.21
CA TYR A 456 2.61 3.68 6.57
C TYR A 456 1.87 2.36 6.73
N THR A 457 2.12 1.68 7.85
CA THR A 457 1.35 0.54 8.36
C THR A 457 0.88 0.84 9.78
N ASN A 458 0.04 -0.04 10.33
CA ASN A 458 -0.38 -0.01 11.74
C ASN A 458 -1.37 1.10 12.12
N LEU A 459 -2.10 1.71 11.18
CA LEU A 459 -3.08 2.74 11.54
C LEU A 459 -4.17 2.20 12.47
N GLY A 460 -4.76 1.04 12.15
CA GLY A 460 -5.81 0.45 12.99
C GLY A 460 -5.33 0.11 14.41
N ALA A 461 -4.11 -0.40 14.53
CA ALA A 461 -3.47 -0.69 15.81
C ALA A 461 -3.17 0.57 16.62
N LEU A 462 -2.65 1.61 15.97
CA LEU A 462 -2.40 2.90 16.61
C LEU A 462 -3.71 3.51 17.15
N LEU A 463 -4.76 3.55 16.33
CA LEU A 463 -6.05 4.09 16.74
C LEU A 463 -6.66 3.30 17.91
N MET A 464 -6.52 1.98 17.89
CA MET A 464 -6.95 1.11 18.99
C MET A 464 -6.24 1.46 20.30
N GLU A 465 -4.90 1.60 20.28
CA GLU A 465 -4.13 1.94 21.48
C GLU A 465 -4.31 3.39 21.94
N LEU A 466 -4.73 4.29 21.04
CA LEU A 466 -5.21 5.64 21.36
C LEU A 466 -6.66 5.67 21.88
N TRP A 467 -7.31 4.51 21.99
CA TRP A 467 -8.72 4.36 22.40
C TRP A 467 -9.72 5.04 21.46
N LEU A 468 -9.35 5.20 20.19
CA LEU A 468 -10.19 5.80 19.17
C LEU A 468 -10.84 4.70 18.34
N PRO A 469 -12.17 4.55 18.36
CA PRO A 469 -12.86 3.67 17.42
C PRO A 469 -12.48 4.03 15.99
N TYR A 470 -12.09 3.04 15.19
CA TYR A 470 -11.65 3.28 13.81
C TYR A 470 -12.70 4.05 13.01
N ASP A 471 -13.99 3.74 13.21
CA ASP A 471 -15.12 4.50 12.65
C ASP A 471 -15.60 5.62 13.60
N SER A 472 -14.72 6.59 13.86
CA SER A 472 -15.05 7.82 14.60
C SER A 472 -14.46 9.06 13.93
N ASP A 473 -15.05 10.23 14.18
CA ASP A 473 -14.52 11.50 13.68
C ASP A 473 -13.15 11.81 14.25
N ALA A 474 -12.91 11.44 15.51
CA ALA A 474 -11.61 11.59 16.13
C ALA A 474 -10.53 10.73 15.46
N ALA A 475 -10.81 9.46 15.18
CA ALA A 475 -9.88 8.60 14.45
C ALA A 475 -9.57 9.14 13.04
N ARG A 476 -10.58 9.65 12.34
CA ARG A 476 -10.43 10.27 11.02
C ARG A 476 -9.58 11.53 11.05
N ALA A 477 -9.79 12.41 12.04
CA ALA A 477 -8.98 13.61 12.22
C ALA A 477 -7.51 13.25 12.50
N TYR A 478 -7.27 12.26 13.35
CA TYR A 478 -5.93 11.75 13.67
C TYR A 478 -5.24 11.16 12.44
N ALA A 479 -5.92 10.28 11.69
CA ALA A 479 -5.39 9.68 10.47
C ALA A 479 -5.08 10.75 9.40
N GLY A 480 -5.97 11.73 9.23
CA GLY A 480 -5.77 12.87 8.33
C GLY A 480 -4.52 13.68 8.70
N ALA A 481 -4.34 14.00 9.98
CA ALA A 481 -3.18 14.74 10.48
C ALA A 481 -1.86 13.99 10.28
N ILE A 482 -1.80 12.69 10.62
CA ILE A 482 -0.61 11.84 10.37
C ILE A 482 -0.24 11.86 8.89
N THR A 483 -1.23 11.70 8.01
CA THR A 483 -1.02 11.64 6.56
C THR A 483 -0.58 12.99 6.00
N ALA A 484 -1.17 14.08 6.48
CA ALA A 484 -0.79 15.44 6.12
C ALA A 484 0.66 15.76 6.52
N VAL A 485 1.08 15.38 7.73
CA VAL A 485 2.48 15.51 8.17
C VAL A 485 3.41 14.70 7.27
N MET A 486 3.08 13.43 7.01
CA MET A 486 3.90 12.53 6.20
C MET A 486 4.19 13.11 4.81
N THR A 487 3.14 13.45 4.06
CA THR A 487 3.32 13.88 2.67
C THR A 487 3.84 15.31 2.58
N GLY A 488 3.42 16.20 3.48
CA GLY A 488 3.94 17.57 3.52
C GLY A 488 5.45 17.58 3.81
N GLU A 489 5.90 16.81 4.81
CA GLU A 489 7.33 16.69 5.12
C GLU A 489 8.10 15.97 4.00
N ALA A 490 7.46 15.02 3.30
CA ALA A 490 8.07 14.35 2.17
C ALA A 490 8.31 15.30 0.99
N TYR A 491 7.35 16.13 0.62
CA TYR A 491 7.55 17.14 -0.43
C TYR A 491 8.53 18.24 -0.01
N ARG A 492 8.49 18.65 1.26
CA ARG A 492 9.47 19.58 1.81
C ARG A 492 10.89 19.02 1.70
N THR A 493 11.08 17.74 2.06
CA THR A 493 12.36 17.04 1.90
C THR A 493 12.76 16.97 0.44
N SER A 494 11.84 16.59 -0.45
CA SER A 494 12.07 16.53 -1.89
C SER A 494 12.51 17.88 -2.48
N ALA A 495 11.94 18.99 -2.03
CA ALA A 495 12.36 20.33 -2.46
C ALA A 495 13.76 20.70 -1.95
N LYS A 496 14.16 20.24 -0.76
CA LYS A 496 15.53 20.40 -0.25
C LYS A 496 16.54 19.55 -1.01
N ILE A 497 16.17 18.33 -1.41
CA ILE A 497 17.01 17.52 -2.31
C ILE A 497 17.20 18.27 -3.64
N ALA A 498 16.16 18.91 -4.16
CA ALA A 498 16.24 19.67 -5.40
C ALA A 498 17.18 20.89 -5.33
N GLU A 499 17.36 21.52 -4.16
CA GLU A 499 18.34 22.59 -3.97
C GLU A 499 19.78 22.11 -4.27
N THR A 500 20.09 20.85 -3.98
CA THR A 500 21.42 20.26 -4.21
C THR A 500 21.51 19.54 -5.56
N ALA A 501 20.56 18.65 -5.83
CA ALA A 501 20.62 17.71 -6.95
C ALA A 501 19.81 18.17 -8.18
N GLY A 502 19.11 19.30 -8.09
CA GLY A 502 18.15 19.79 -9.07
C GLY A 502 16.78 19.10 -8.98
N PRO A 503 15.71 19.70 -9.52
CA PRO A 503 14.39 19.08 -9.55
C PRO A 503 14.33 17.87 -10.49
N PHE A 504 13.21 17.13 -10.48
CA PHE A 504 12.97 16.11 -11.52
C PHE A 504 12.97 16.76 -12.92
N ALA A 505 13.46 16.05 -13.94
CA ALA A 505 13.65 16.61 -15.27
C ALA A 505 12.36 17.14 -15.92
N GLY A 506 11.21 16.56 -15.57
CA GLY A 506 9.90 17.02 -16.02
C GLY A 506 9.35 18.26 -15.29
N TYR A 507 10.07 18.83 -14.32
CA TYR A 507 9.54 19.86 -13.42
C TYR A 507 9.19 21.15 -14.15
N ASP A 508 10.09 21.72 -14.96
CA ASP A 508 9.85 23.01 -15.62
C ASP A 508 8.58 23.00 -16.48
N LYS A 509 8.36 21.89 -17.20
CA LYS A 509 7.15 21.69 -18.00
C LYS A 509 5.87 21.62 -17.16
N ASN A 510 5.97 21.16 -15.91
CA ASN A 510 4.85 20.90 -15.02
C ASN A 510 4.85 21.79 -13.78
N ARG A 511 5.67 22.84 -13.74
CA ARG A 511 5.95 23.63 -12.53
C ARG A 511 4.68 24.14 -11.88
N GLU A 512 3.82 24.78 -12.66
CA GLU A 512 2.57 25.34 -12.16
C GLU A 512 1.57 24.25 -11.72
N ALA A 513 1.49 23.14 -12.45
CA ALA A 513 0.64 22.01 -12.07
C ALA A 513 1.10 21.36 -10.76
N MET A 514 2.40 21.09 -10.63
CA MET A 514 3.02 20.53 -9.44
C MET A 514 2.80 21.42 -8.21
N LEU A 515 3.11 22.72 -8.32
CA LEU A 515 2.92 23.67 -7.23
C LEU A 515 1.43 23.84 -6.86
N ASN A 516 0.54 23.82 -7.85
CA ASN A 516 -0.89 23.87 -7.61
C ASN A 516 -1.38 22.64 -6.82
N VAL A 517 -0.90 21.42 -7.13
CA VAL A 517 -1.25 20.22 -6.38
C VAL A 517 -0.72 20.29 -4.94
N VAL A 518 0.52 20.72 -4.73
CA VAL A 518 1.09 20.93 -3.38
C VAL A 518 0.26 21.96 -2.59
N ARG A 519 -0.16 23.05 -3.24
CA ARG A 519 -1.06 24.05 -2.63
C ARG A 519 -2.42 23.45 -2.27
N MET A 520 -3.03 22.67 -3.18
CA MET A 520 -4.32 22.01 -2.94
C MET A 520 -4.26 21.09 -1.72
N HIS A 521 -3.20 20.29 -1.57
CA HIS A 521 -2.99 19.48 -0.37
C HIS A 521 -2.91 20.34 0.90
N GLY A 522 -2.15 21.45 0.85
CA GLY A 522 -2.05 22.40 1.96
C GLY A 522 -3.38 23.09 2.30
N ASP A 523 -4.24 23.35 1.31
CA ASP A 523 -5.57 23.92 1.52
C ASP A 523 -6.53 22.92 2.17
N GLU A 524 -6.44 21.62 1.84
CA GLU A 524 -7.16 20.57 2.55
C GLU A 524 -6.64 20.39 3.98
N ALA A 525 -5.34 20.61 4.22
CA ALA A 525 -4.76 20.47 5.57
C ALA A 525 -5.33 21.51 6.54
N LYS A 526 -5.66 22.71 6.04
CA LYS A 526 -6.33 23.76 6.83
C LYS A 526 -7.74 23.38 7.26
N LYS A 527 -8.38 22.41 6.59
CA LYS A 527 -9.73 21.92 6.89
C LYS A 527 -9.76 20.76 7.89
N LEU A 528 -8.59 20.25 8.30
CA LEU A 528 -8.52 19.22 9.35
C LEU A 528 -9.27 19.68 10.61
N ASP A 529 -10.04 18.77 11.19
CA ASP A 529 -10.85 19.05 12.38
C ASP A 529 -9.96 19.29 13.60
N LYS A 530 -10.01 20.52 14.11
CA LYS A 530 -9.23 20.98 15.27
C LYS A 530 -9.78 20.50 16.60
N GLN A 531 -11.02 20.02 16.64
CA GLN A 531 -11.67 19.60 17.88
C GLN A 531 -11.14 18.26 18.39
N HIS A 532 -10.61 17.44 17.47
CA HIS A 532 -10.26 16.06 17.76
C HIS A 532 -8.76 15.75 17.78
N ILE A 533 -7.90 16.75 17.52
CA ILE A 533 -6.45 16.58 17.59
C ILE A 533 -5.80 17.72 18.38
N PRO A 534 -4.68 17.47 19.08
CA PRO A 534 -3.92 18.51 19.77
C PRO A 534 -3.51 19.65 18.82
N ARG A 535 -3.48 20.88 19.35
CA ARG A 535 -3.26 22.08 18.54
C ARG A 535 -1.89 22.07 17.85
N ASP A 536 -0.86 21.66 18.58
CA ASP A 536 0.50 21.53 18.06
C ASP A 536 0.59 20.48 16.94
N PHE A 537 -0.15 19.37 17.05
CA PHE A 537 -0.23 18.38 15.99
C PHE A 537 -0.97 18.90 14.75
N TRP A 538 -2.05 19.67 14.94
CA TRP A 538 -2.75 20.36 13.85
C TRP A 538 -1.84 21.37 13.13
N ASP A 539 -1.05 22.16 13.87
CA ASP A 539 -0.09 23.10 13.28
C ASP A 539 1.04 22.36 12.53
N ALA A 540 1.53 21.24 13.08
CA ALA A 540 2.52 20.37 12.45
C ALA A 540 2.02 19.76 11.12
N ALA A 541 0.71 19.50 11.01
CA ALA A 541 0.09 18.97 9.79
C ALA A 541 0.00 19.99 8.64
N GLN A 542 0.14 21.29 8.90
CA GLN A 542 0.03 22.34 7.88
C GLN A 542 1.37 22.93 7.46
N ARG A 543 2.25 23.20 8.43
CA ARG A 543 3.50 23.93 8.20
C ARG A 543 4.37 23.31 7.07
N PRO A 544 4.54 21.98 6.98
CA PRO A 544 5.34 21.38 5.93
C PRO A 544 4.82 21.66 4.52
N TRP A 545 3.51 21.83 4.32
CA TRP A 545 2.94 22.15 3.00
C TRP A 545 3.29 23.56 2.53
N ALA A 546 3.25 24.53 3.44
CA ALA A 546 3.65 25.90 3.14
C ALA A 546 5.14 25.96 2.76
N GLU A 547 5.99 25.30 3.56
CA GLU A 547 7.43 25.21 3.30
C GLU A 547 7.72 24.45 1.99
N ALA A 548 7.04 23.33 1.73
CA ALA A 548 7.18 22.56 0.49
C ALA A 548 6.81 23.38 -0.76
N HIS A 549 5.74 24.17 -0.67
CA HIS A 549 5.33 25.05 -1.77
C HIS A 549 6.34 26.19 -2.00
N GLU A 550 6.82 26.82 -0.93
CA GLU A 550 7.83 27.88 -1.01
C GLU A 550 9.16 27.37 -1.57
N PHE A 551 9.70 26.27 -1.01
CA PHE A 551 10.93 25.65 -1.48
C PHE A 551 10.76 25.11 -2.89
N GLY A 552 9.62 24.49 -3.18
CA GLY A 552 9.26 24.05 -4.52
C GLY A 552 9.32 25.19 -5.53
N ARG A 553 8.81 26.39 -5.20
CA ARG A 553 8.91 27.55 -6.08
C ARG A 553 10.35 28.01 -6.31
N LYS A 554 11.19 27.93 -5.28
CA LYS A 554 12.55 28.48 -5.27
C LYS A 554 13.58 27.54 -5.91
N PHE A 555 13.49 26.25 -5.62
CA PHE A 555 14.47 25.23 -5.98
C PHE A 555 13.92 24.15 -6.92
N GLY A 556 12.59 24.11 -7.08
CA GLY A 556 11.90 22.98 -7.67
C GLY A 556 11.66 21.86 -6.67
N VAL A 557 11.11 20.75 -7.16
CA VAL A 557 10.85 19.54 -6.36
C VAL A 557 11.58 18.38 -7.01
N ARG A 558 12.22 17.51 -6.22
CA ARG A 558 13.02 16.38 -6.74
C ARG A 558 12.16 15.23 -7.24
N ASN A 559 10.94 15.05 -6.72
CA ASN A 559 10.08 13.90 -6.98
C ASN A 559 8.68 14.37 -7.38
N SER A 560 8.14 13.87 -8.49
CA SER A 560 6.79 14.26 -8.95
C SER A 560 5.67 13.62 -8.14
N GLN A 561 5.95 12.54 -7.41
CA GLN A 561 5.06 11.88 -6.45
C GLN A 561 5.91 11.38 -5.28
N VAL A 562 5.42 11.51 -4.04
CA VAL A 562 6.20 11.14 -2.84
C VAL A 562 5.50 10.13 -1.93
N SER A 563 4.18 9.93 -2.06
CA SER A 563 3.38 9.19 -1.09
C SER A 563 2.27 8.35 -1.70
N VAL A 564 2.08 7.16 -1.15
CA VAL A 564 0.98 6.21 -1.44
C VAL A 564 0.65 5.43 -0.17
N LEU A 565 -0.55 4.84 -0.07
CA LEU A 565 -0.82 3.86 0.99
C LEU A 565 -0.90 2.46 0.40
N ALA A 566 0.18 1.70 0.53
CA ALA A 566 0.29 0.34 0.02
C ALA A 566 -0.36 -0.69 0.98
N PRO A 567 -0.65 -1.92 0.53
CA PRO A 567 -1.19 -2.98 1.40
C PRO A 567 -0.25 -3.42 2.52
N THR A 568 1.07 -3.27 2.36
CA THR A 568 2.12 -3.71 3.30
C THR A 568 2.14 -5.20 3.68
N GLY A 569 1.37 -6.07 3.02
CA GLY A 569 1.07 -7.42 3.50
C GLY A 569 2.22 -8.43 3.69
N THR A 570 3.47 -8.10 3.37
CA THR A 570 4.65 -8.91 3.78
C THR A 570 5.56 -8.13 4.73
N ILE A 571 5.84 -6.86 4.42
CA ILE A 571 6.69 -6.01 5.25
C ILE A 571 6.07 -5.69 6.62
N SER A 572 4.74 -5.77 6.76
CA SER A 572 4.05 -5.66 8.04
C SER A 572 4.50 -6.75 9.01
N PHE A 573 4.71 -7.98 8.55
CA PHE A 573 5.22 -9.08 9.38
C PHE A 573 6.69 -8.88 9.76
N MET A 574 7.52 -8.35 8.85
CA MET A 574 8.89 -7.97 9.17
C MET A 574 8.93 -6.89 10.27
N MET A 575 7.97 -5.96 10.27
CA MET A 575 7.91 -4.87 11.25
C MET A 575 7.10 -5.20 12.52
N ASP A 576 6.65 -6.45 12.70
CA ASP A 576 5.75 -6.86 13.77
C ASP A 576 4.49 -5.97 13.89
N ALA A 577 3.93 -5.59 12.75
CA ALA A 577 2.72 -4.78 12.69
C ALA A 577 1.47 -5.63 12.95
N ALA A 578 0.60 -5.17 13.86
CA ALA A 578 -0.68 -5.79 14.19
C ALA A 578 -1.76 -5.53 13.14
N THR A 579 -1.67 -4.42 12.41
CA THR A 579 -2.55 -4.07 11.29
C THR A 579 -1.74 -3.59 10.08
N THR A 580 -2.29 -3.80 8.89
CA THR A 580 -1.60 -3.56 7.62
C THR A 580 -2.01 -2.24 7.00
N GLY A 581 -1.06 -1.40 6.57
CA GLY A 581 -1.39 -0.18 5.85
C GLY A 581 -2.31 0.76 6.65
N ILE A 582 -3.36 1.20 5.97
CA ILE A 582 -4.52 1.93 6.53
C ILE A 582 -5.58 0.98 7.13
N GLU A 583 -5.50 -0.33 6.90
CA GLU A 583 -6.54 -1.29 7.29
C GLU A 583 -6.79 -1.28 8.82
N PRO A 584 -8.07 -1.39 9.28
CA PRO A 584 -8.34 -1.81 10.64
C PRO A 584 -7.91 -3.28 10.82
N ALA A 585 -7.97 -3.77 12.06
CA ALA A 585 -7.82 -5.20 12.29
C ALA A 585 -8.86 -5.97 11.46
N PHE A 586 -8.42 -6.98 10.71
CA PHE A 586 -9.35 -7.84 9.95
C PHE A 586 -10.28 -8.60 10.91
N SER A 587 -9.69 -9.13 11.99
CA SER A 587 -10.30 -9.76 13.15
C SER A 587 -9.29 -9.67 14.30
N LEU A 588 -9.74 -9.69 15.55
CA LEU A 588 -8.84 -9.75 16.72
C LEU A 588 -8.08 -11.08 16.80
N VAL A 589 -8.70 -12.14 16.29
CA VAL A 589 -8.08 -13.44 16.06
C VAL A 589 -8.32 -13.84 14.61
N ALA A 590 -7.24 -13.96 13.85
CA ALA A 590 -7.28 -14.33 12.44
C ALA A 590 -6.47 -15.59 12.19
N TYR A 591 -6.87 -16.35 11.19
CA TYR A 591 -6.18 -17.56 10.75
C TYR A 591 -5.75 -17.37 9.30
N LYS A 592 -4.45 -17.28 9.05
CA LYS A 592 -3.89 -17.11 7.70
C LYS A 592 -3.57 -18.46 7.09
N LYS A 593 -4.14 -18.77 5.91
CA LYS A 593 -3.81 -19.98 5.16
C LYS A 593 -2.39 -19.86 4.59
N MET A 594 -1.51 -20.82 4.88
CA MET A 594 -0.13 -20.83 4.37
C MET A 594 -0.04 -21.51 2.99
N VAL A 595 0.94 -21.12 2.18
CA VAL A 595 1.27 -21.79 0.90
C VAL A 595 1.73 -23.22 1.21
N GLY A 596 1.23 -24.22 0.49
CA GLY A 596 1.42 -25.64 0.85
C GLY A 596 0.45 -26.16 1.92
N GLY A 597 -0.55 -25.36 2.31
CA GLY A 597 -1.57 -25.68 3.31
C GLY A 597 -1.15 -25.33 4.74
N GLY A 598 -2.10 -25.01 5.61
CA GLY A 598 -1.84 -24.67 7.03
C GLY A 598 -2.56 -23.44 7.49
N PHE A 599 -2.61 -23.23 8.81
CA PHE A 599 -3.12 -22.00 9.39
C PHE A 599 -2.15 -21.45 10.43
N LEU A 600 -1.70 -20.23 10.22
CA LEU A 600 -1.05 -19.42 11.25
C LEU A 600 -2.14 -18.68 12.03
N LYS A 601 -2.28 -18.94 13.34
CA LYS A 601 -3.15 -18.15 14.22
C LYS A 601 -2.43 -16.83 14.53
N ILE A 602 -3.08 -15.73 14.20
CA ILE A 602 -2.60 -14.36 14.42
C ILE A 602 -3.55 -13.75 15.45
N VAL A 603 -3.00 -13.36 16.59
CA VAL A 603 -3.72 -12.64 17.64
C VAL A 603 -3.28 -11.19 17.56
N ASN A 604 -4.23 -10.25 17.55
CA ASN A 604 -3.91 -8.83 17.54
C ASN A 604 -3.24 -8.45 18.87
N THR A 605 -1.98 -8.01 18.78
CA THR A 605 -1.14 -7.71 19.95
C THR A 605 -1.48 -6.39 20.62
N SER A 606 -2.29 -5.53 20.01
CA SER A 606 -2.67 -4.22 20.55
C SER A 606 -3.83 -4.29 21.53
N VAL A 607 -4.57 -5.40 21.61
CA VAL A 607 -5.75 -5.52 22.49
C VAL A 607 -5.36 -5.41 23.97
N GLU A 608 -4.35 -6.17 24.42
CA GLU A 608 -3.94 -6.18 25.83
C GLU A 608 -3.38 -4.81 26.29
N PRO A 609 -2.46 -4.16 25.56
CA PRO A 609 -2.06 -2.78 25.86
C PRO A 609 -3.25 -1.82 25.93
N THR A 610 -4.18 -1.91 24.98
CA THR A 610 -5.38 -1.06 24.94
C THR A 610 -6.24 -1.22 26.20
N LEU A 611 -6.51 -2.46 26.64
CA LEU A 611 -7.28 -2.72 27.85
C LEU A 611 -6.60 -2.14 29.10
N LYS A 612 -5.28 -2.35 29.24
CA LYS A 612 -4.50 -1.76 30.35
C LYS A 612 -4.59 -0.23 30.35
N ASN A 613 -4.44 0.36 29.17
CA ASN A 613 -4.48 1.79 28.94
C ASN A 613 -5.88 2.39 29.24
N LEU A 614 -6.96 1.67 28.92
CA LEU A 614 -8.35 2.04 29.29
C LEU A 614 -8.66 1.94 30.79
N GLY A 615 -7.70 1.48 31.60
CA GLY A 615 -7.82 1.36 33.05
C GLY A 615 -8.53 0.08 33.54
N TYR A 616 -8.59 -0.97 32.71
CA TYR A 616 -9.02 -2.29 33.18
C TYR A 616 -7.96 -2.88 34.11
N LYS A 617 -8.39 -3.51 35.20
CA LYS A 617 -7.46 -4.18 36.12
C LYS A 617 -6.78 -5.35 35.41
N GLU A 618 -5.60 -5.74 35.90
CA GLU A 618 -4.81 -6.81 35.29
C GLU A 618 -5.59 -8.14 35.20
N ASN A 619 -6.38 -8.48 36.22
CA ASN A 619 -7.25 -9.66 36.19
C ASN A 619 -8.41 -9.53 35.19
N GLU A 620 -9.05 -8.36 35.11
CA GLU A 620 -10.14 -8.09 34.14
C GLU A 620 -9.62 -8.17 32.71
N ALA A 621 -8.48 -7.52 32.42
CA ALA A 621 -7.84 -7.56 31.11
C ALA A 621 -7.45 -8.98 30.71
N LYS A 622 -6.92 -9.77 31.65
CA LYS A 622 -6.59 -11.19 31.42
C LYS A 622 -7.84 -12.01 31.10
N GLU A 623 -8.92 -11.86 31.85
CA GLU A 623 -10.18 -12.58 31.60
C GLU A 623 -10.81 -12.20 30.24
N ILE A 624 -10.71 -10.94 29.83
CA ILE A 624 -11.10 -10.49 28.47
C ILE A 624 -10.23 -11.15 27.41
N MET A 625 -8.91 -11.18 27.59
CA MET A 625 -7.99 -11.82 26.63
C MET A 625 -8.23 -13.32 26.52
N ASP A 626 -8.42 -14.01 27.64
CA ASP A 626 -8.75 -15.45 27.68
C ASP A 626 -10.07 -15.73 26.96
N TYR A 627 -11.06 -14.83 27.12
CA TYR A 627 -12.32 -14.90 26.38
C TYR A 627 -12.08 -14.80 24.86
N ILE A 628 -11.32 -13.79 24.41
CA ILE A 628 -11.00 -13.57 22.98
C ILE A 628 -10.27 -14.78 22.38
N LEU A 629 -9.29 -15.34 23.10
CA LEU A 629 -8.52 -16.49 22.63
C LEU A 629 -9.36 -17.76 22.49
N THR A 630 -10.41 -17.88 23.31
CA THR A 630 -11.34 -19.02 23.36
C THR A 630 -12.48 -18.90 22.35
N HIS A 631 -13.03 -17.69 22.18
CA HIS A 631 -14.22 -17.42 21.37
C HIS A 631 -13.90 -16.82 20.00
N ASP A 632 -12.62 -16.53 19.71
CA ASP A 632 -12.14 -15.84 18.51
C ASP A 632 -12.79 -14.45 18.30
N GLY A 633 -13.35 -13.84 19.35
CA GLY A 633 -14.09 -12.59 19.32
C GLY A 633 -14.28 -11.98 20.70
N ILE A 634 -14.63 -10.69 20.74
CA ILE A 634 -14.73 -9.91 21.99
C ILE A 634 -16.18 -9.70 22.47
N GLU A 635 -17.18 -9.87 21.61
CA GLU A 635 -18.59 -9.73 21.98
C GLU A 635 -18.97 -10.74 23.06
N GLY A 636 -19.42 -10.26 24.22
CA GLY A 636 -19.75 -11.09 25.38
C GLY A 636 -18.59 -11.35 26.34
N ALA A 637 -17.42 -10.75 26.12
CA ALA A 637 -16.31 -10.80 27.07
C ALA A 637 -16.71 -10.23 28.43
N PRO A 638 -16.32 -10.87 29.55
CA PRO A 638 -16.63 -10.38 30.89
C PRO A 638 -15.93 -9.02 31.13
N HIS A 639 -16.49 -8.20 32.03
CA HIS A 639 -15.97 -6.89 32.47
C HIS A 639 -15.93 -5.77 31.42
N LEU A 640 -15.85 -6.09 30.13
CA LEU A 640 -15.75 -5.09 29.07
C LEU A 640 -16.99 -4.18 29.06
N LYS A 641 -16.75 -2.87 29.14
CA LYS A 641 -17.80 -1.85 29.18
C LYS A 641 -18.37 -1.63 27.78
N ASP A 642 -19.68 -1.42 27.69
CA ASP A 642 -20.37 -1.24 26.41
C ASP A 642 -19.78 -0.12 25.54
N LYS A 643 -19.36 0.97 26.18
CA LYS A 643 -18.76 2.13 25.50
C LYS A 643 -17.41 1.83 24.83
N ASP A 644 -16.71 0.77 25.22
CA ASP A 644 -15.37 0.45 24.74
C ASP A 644 -15.39 -0.56 23.57
N PHE A 645 -16.51 -1.26 23.32
CA PHE A 645 -16.64 -2.17 22.17
C PHE A 645 -16.24 -1.56 20.82
N PRO A 646 -16.66 -0.31 20.48
CA PRO A 646 -16.31 0.28 19.18
C PRO A 646 -14.80 0.41 18.92
N ILE A 647 -13.97 0.46 19.96
CA ILE A 647 -12.49 0.51 19.86
C ILE A 647 -11.94 -0.77 19.24
N PHE A 648 -12.61 -1.91 19.48
CA PHE A 648 -12.19 -3.24 19.06
C PHE A 648 -12.94 -3.75 17.82
N ASP A 649 -13.81 -2.93 17.22
CA ASP A 649 -14.53 -3.31 16.00
C ASP A 649 -13.53 -3.54 14.85
N CYS A 650 -13.71 -4.66 14.16
CA CYS A 650 -12.84 -5.13 13.09
C CYS A 650 -13.49 -4.95 11.71
N ALA A 651 -12.71 -5.14 10.65
CA ALA A 651 -13.19 -5.10 9.25
C ALA A 651 -14.27 -6.16 8.97
N THR A 652 -14.23 -7.28 9.71
CA THR A 652 -15.21 -8.35 9.62
C THR A 652 -15.72 -8.72 11.00
N ASN A 653 -16.96 -9.22 11.06
CA ASN A 653 -17.53 -9.66 12.32
C ASN A 653 -16.86 -10.94 12.80
N ALA A 654 -16.64 -11.04 14.11
CA ALA A 654 -16.09 -12.24 14.71
C ALA A 654 -17.01 -13.47 14.51
N PRO A 655 -16.49 -14.70 14.66
CA PRO A 655 -17.25 -15.93 14.77
C PRO A 655 -18.56 -15.89 15.59
N GLY A 656 -19.70 -15.66 14.93
CA GLY A 656 -21.00 -15.58 15.63
C GLY A 656 -21.27 -14.23 16.29
N GLY A 657 -20.34 -13.28 16.15
CA GLY A 657 -20.53 -11.87 16.49
C GLY A 657 -21.35 -11.12 15.45
N LYS A 658 -21.91 -9.99 15.87
CA LYS A 658 -22.75 -9.11 15.06
C LYS A 658 -22.06 -7.78 14.73
N ARG A 659 -20.97 -7.43 15.41
CA ARG A 659 -20.28 -6.15 15.25
C ARG A 659 -19.19 -6.24 14.19
N SER A 660 -19.16 -5.27 13.30
CA SER A 660 -18.08 -5.00 12.36
C SER A 660 -18.16 -3.54 11.91
N ILE A 661 -17.06 -3.00 11.43
CA ILE A 661 -17.03 -1.67 10.83
C ILE A 661 -17.97 -1.67 9.61
N HIS A 662 -18.89 -0.70 9.56
CA HIS A 662 -19.79 -0.54 8.41
C HIS A 662 -19.01 -0.04 7.18
N TYR A 663 -19.47 -0.31 5.95
CA TYR A 663 -18.73 0.08 4.74
C TYR A 663 -18.43 1.59 4.71
N LEU A 664 -19.36 2.43 5.18
CA LEU A 664 -19.14 3.88 5.30
C LEU A 664 -17.99 4.23 6.23
N GLY A 665 -17.75 3.48 7.30
CA GLY A 665 -16.59 3.72 8.18
C GLY A 665 -15.27 3.51 7.45
N HIS A 666 -15.19 2.50 6.59
CA HIS A 666 -14.03 2.30 5.72
C HIS A 666 -13.88 3.43 4.70
N VAL A 667 -14.95 3.78 3.96
CA VAL A 667 -14.92 4.81 2.92
C VAL A 667 -14.60 6.19 3.51
N ARG A 668 -15.18 6.56 4.65
CA ARG A 668 -14.91 7.82 5.35
C ARG A 668 -13.47 7.89 5.87
N MET A 669 -12.89 6.79 6.34
CA MET A 669 -11.49 6.77 6.73
C MET A 669 -10.56 6.97 5.52
N MET A 670 -10.85 6.31 4.38
CA MET A 670 -10.11 6.56 3.14
C MET A 670 -10.23 8.03 2.72
N ALA A 671 -11.44 8.59 2.79
CA ALA A 671 -11.71 9.97 2.39
C ALA A 671 -11.02 11.00 3.30
N ALA A 672 -10.84 10.67 4.59
CA ALA A 672 -10.13 11.53 5.54
C ALA A 672 -8.64 11.67 5.21
N VAL A 673 -8.02 10.69 4.55
CA VAL A 673 -6.57 10.70 4.28
C VAL A 673 -6.23 10.91 2.80
N GLN A 674 -7.12 10.56 1.87
CA GLN A 674 -6.92 10.68 0.42
C GLN A 674 -6.47 12.08 -0.04
N PRO A 675 -6.99 13.20 0.53
CA PRO A 675 -6.55 14.54 0.16
C PRO A 675 -5.11 14.86 0.54
N PHE A 676 -4.42 14.00 1.27
CA PHE A 676 -3.02 14.18 1.68
C PHE A 676 -2.09 13.18 1.01
N ILE A 677 -2.58 12.34 0.11
CA ILE A 677 -1.78 11.34 -0.62
C ILE A 677 -1.59 11.80 -2.07
N SER A 678 -0.33 11.85 -2.50
CA SER A 678 0.03 12.26 -3.86
C SER A 678 -0.37 11.20 -4.90
N GLY A 679 -0.12 9.91 -4.63
CA GLY A 679 -0.71 8.79 -5.36
C GLY A 679 -2.12 8.45 -4.87
N ALA A 680 -2.38 7.19 -4.54
CA ALA A 680 -3.69 6.70 -4.11
C ALA A 680 -3.56 5.70 -2.93
N ILE A 681 -4.69 5.08 -2.57
CA ILE A 681 -4.82 4.21 -1.40
C ILE A 681 -5.17 2.80 -1.87
N SER A 682 -4.38 1.82 -1.45
CA SER A 682 -4.81 0.43 -1.45
C SER A 682 -5.50 0.10 -0.14
N LYS A 683 -6.82 -0.06 -0.20
CA LYS A 683 -7.67 -0.41 0.94
C LYS A 683 -8.83 -1.25 0.44
N THR A 684 -9.12 -2.33 1.16
CA THR A 684 -10.31 -3.15 0.91
C THR A 684 -11.48 -2.59 1.70
N VAL A 685 -12.61 -2.28 1.07
CA VAL A 685 -13.86 -2.03 1.80
C VAL A 685 -14.54 -3.39 2.03
N ASN A 686 -14.52 -3.87 3.27
CA ASN A 686 -15.11 -5.14 3.63
C ASN A 686 -16.61 -4.99 3.85
N LEU A 687 -17.39 -5.95 3.32
CA LEU A 687 -18.83 -6.04 3.54
C LEU A 687 -19.20 -7.44 4.05
N PRO A 688 -20.23 -7.56 4.92
CA PRO A 688 -20.72 -8.85 5.36
C PRO A 688 -21.34 -9.65 4.21
N GLU A 689 -21.44 -10.97 4.38
CA GLU A 689 -22.07 -11.87 3.40
C GLU A 689 -23.50 -11.43 3.02
N SER A 690 -24.23 -10.83 3.97
CA SER A 690 -25.59 -10.33 3.80
C SER A 690 -25.71 -9.04 2.99
N ALA A 691 -24.59 -8.39 2.64
CA ALA A 691 -24.63 -7.18 1.83
C ALA A 691 -25.25 -7.48 0.45
N THR A 692 -26.05 -6.54 -0.05
CA THR A 692 -26.77 -6.62 -1.31
C THR A 692 -25.98 -6.01 -2.47
N VAL A 693 -26.43 -6.21 -3.71
CA VAL A 693 -25.88 -5.51 -4.88
C VAL A 693 -26.04 -3.99 -4.75
N GLU A 694 -27.14 -3.52 -4.14
CA GLU A 694 -27.34 -2.09 -3.87
C GLU A 694 -26.31 -1.54 -2.87
N ASP A 695 -25.98 -2.29 -1.81
CA ASP A 695 -24.94 -1.86 -0.86
C ASP A 695 -23.58 -1.70 -1.56
N ILE A 696 -23.28 -2.61 -2.49
CA ILE A 696 -22.06 -2.55 -3.31
C ILE A 696 -22.09 -1.31 -4.22
N MET A 697 -23.20 -1.06 -4.91
CA MET A 697 -23.36 0.11 -5.78
C MET A 697 -23.25 1.42 -4.99
N ASN A 698 -23.91 1.50 -3.82
CA ASN A 698 -23.84 2.65 -2.92
C ASN A 698 -22.42 2.89 -2.41
N THR A 699 -21.68 1.82 -2.08
CA THR A 699 -20.28 1.92 -1.68
C THR A 699 -19.43 2.62 -2.75
N TYR A 700 -19.63 2.29 -4.03
CA TYR A 700 -18.95 2.97 -5.14
C TYR A 700 -19.37 4.43 -5.33
N ILE A 701 -20.67 4.72 -5.22
CA ILE A 701 -21.21 6.08 -5.32
C ILE A 701 -20.66 6.96 -4.19
N ASP A 702 -20.66 6.47 -2.96
CA ASP A 702 -20.19 7.21 -1.79
C ASP A 702 -18.69 7.46 -1.88
N ALA A 703 -17.92 6.48 -2.33
CA ALA A 703 -16.49 6.63 -2.59
C ALA A 703 -16.19 7.75 -3.61
N TRP A 704 -16.94 7.78 -4.71
CA TRP A 704 -16.84 8.84 -5.72
C TRP A 704 -17.19 10.21 -5.15
N LYS A 705 -18.35 10.34 -4.48
CA LYS A 705 -18.81 11.59 -3.86
C LYS A 705 -17.83 12.13 -2.82
N MET A 706 -17.13 11.25 -2.11
CA MET A 706 -16.13 11.61 -1.11
C MET A 706 -14.73 11.89 -1.70
N GLY A 707 -14.59 11.89 -3.04
CA GLY A 707 -13.35 12.27 -3.70
C GLY A 707 -12.24 11.22 -3.60
N LEU A 708 -12.59 9.94 -3.47
CA LEU A 708 -11.61 8.87 -3.57
C LEU A 708 -11.04 8.77 -4.99
N LYS A 709 -9.79 8.31 -5.12
CA LYS A 709 -9.17 8.05 -6.43
C LYS A 709 -9.51 6.66 -6.95
N ALA A 710 -9.59 5.67 -6.05
CA ALA A 710 -9.96 4.31 -6.39
C ALA A 710 -10.64 3.62 -5.20
N ILE A 711 -11.37 2.54 -5.50
CA ILE A 711 -12.00 1.70 -4.49
C ILE A 711 -12.02 0.24 -4.94
N ALA A 712 -11.68 -0.63 -3.99
CA ALA A 712 -11.84 -2.07 -4.07
C ALA A 712 -12.72 -2.53 -2.92
N ILE A 713 -13.55 -3.53 -3.19
CA ILE A 713 -14.52 -4.06 -2.23
C ILE A 713 -14.37 -5.55 -2.12
N TYR A 714 -14.63 -6.05 -0.93
CA TYR A 714 -14.65 -7.49 -0.68
C TYR A 714 -15.85 -7.83 0.19
N ARG A 715 -16.88 -8.39 -0.44
CA ARG A 715 -17.98 -9.02 0.29
C ARG A 715 -17.55 -10.40 0.74
N ASP A 716 -17.78 -10.72 2.01
CA ASP A 716 -17.51 -12.05 2.54
C ASP A 716 -18.22 -13.13 1.69
N LYS A 717 -17.50 -14.23 1.41
CA LYS A 717 -17.88 -15.34 0.52
C LYS A 717 -18.20 -14.98 -0.95
N SER A 718 -17.80 -13.80 -1.42
CA SER A 718 -17.83 -13.51 -2.87
C SER A 718 -16.94 -14.49 -3.66
N LYS A 719 -15.78 -14.88 -3.12
CA LYS A 719 -14.90 -15.91 -3.71
C LYS A 719 -14.99 -17.25 -2.98
N GLY A 720 -14.82 -18.35 -3.71
CA GLY A 720 -14.79 -19.72 -3.18
C GLY A 720 -13.62 -19.99 -2.24
N ALA A 721 -12.48 -19.32 -2.44
CA ALA A 721 -11.31 -19.38 -1.58
C ALA A 721 -10.95 -18.01 -0.97
N GLN A 722 -10.54 -18.03 0.31
CA GLN A 722 -10.11 -16.84 1.05
C GLN A 722 -8.72 -17.04 1.69
N PRO A 723 -7.85 -16.02 1.71
CA PRO A 723 -6.53 -16.11 2.34
C PRO A 723 -6.57 -15.99 3.87
N LEU A 724 -7.52 -15.21 4.40
CA LEU A 724 -7.71 -14.98 5.83
C LEU A 724 -9.06 -15.54 6.29
N TRP A 725 -9.08 -16.15 7.47
CA TRP A 725 -10.25 -16.79 8.05
C TRP A 725 -10.45 -16.35 9.49
N ARG A 726 -11.71 -16.41 9.94
CA ARG A 726 -12.13 -16.04 11.29
C ARG A 726 -12.19 -17.23 12.26
N LYS A 727 -12.17 -18.47 11.77
CA LYS A 727 -12.25 -19.70 12.58
C LYS A 727 -11.19 -20.69 12.14
N SER A 728 -10.67 -21.50 13.07
CA SER A 728 -9.83 -22.66 12.72
C SER A 728 -10.67 -23.78 12.06
N LYS A 729 -10.13 -24.45 11.03
CA LYS A 729 -10.81 -25.57 10.33
C LYS A 729 -11.08 -26.80 11.21
N ARG A 730 -10.59 -26.87 12.47
CA ARG A 730 -10.82 -28.02 13.39
C ARG A 730 -12.31 -28.25 13.71
N ARG A 731 -13.17 -27.25 13.48
CA ARG A 731 -14.64 -27.36 13.59
C ARG A 731 -15.38 -27.55 12.25
N LEU A 732 -14.72 -27.32 11.10
CA LEU A 732 -15.31 -27.51 9.77
C LEU A 732 -15.20 -28.97 9.28
N SER A 733 -14.20 -29.71 9.74
CA SER A 733 -13.90 -31.08 9.30
C SER A 733 -14.95 -32.14 9.67
N ARG A 734 -15.86 -31.86 10.61
CA ARG A 734 -16.94 -32.81 10.95
C ARG A 734 -18.06 -32.91 9.92
N ARG A 735 -18.14 -32.03 8.92
CA ARG A 735 -19.12 -32.13 7.82
C ARG A 735 -18.58 -32.80 6.54
N LEU A 736 -17.28 -33.11 6.48
CA LEU A 736 -16.65 -33.73 5.30
C LEU A 736 -16.09 -35.14 5.56
N ALA A 737 -16.20 -35.65 6.79
CA ALA A 737 -15.73 -36.99 7.19
C ALA A 737 -16.66 -38.14 6.71
N GLY A 738 -17.17 -38.06 5.48
CA GLY A 738 -18.08 -39.06 4.91
C GLY A 738 -17.93 -39.25 3.40
N ARG A 739 -16.81 -38.87 2.79
CA ARG A 739 -16.61 -39.11 1.35
C ARG A 739 -15.27 -39.81 1.12
N GLU A 740 -15.35 -40.98 0.50
CA GLU A 740 -14.21 -41.77 0.05
C GLU A 740 -13.30 -40.90 -0.83
N GLU A 741 -11.99 -40.99 -0.57
CA GLU A 741 -10.97 -40.45 -1.47
C GLU A 741 -11.16 -41.02 -2.88
N TRP A 742 -11.25 -40.15 -3.88
CA TRP A 742 -11.14 -40.54 -5.27
C TRP A 742 -9.72 -41.08 -5.53
N LYS A 743 -9.56 -42.40 -5.45
CA LYS A 743 -8.34 -43.09 -5.88
C LYS A 743 -8.36 -43.16 -7.40
N GLY A 744 -7.70 -42.19 -8.04
CA GLY A 744 -7.48 -42.18 -9.48
C GLY A 744 -6.94 -43.53 -9.96
N LYS A 745 -7.70 -44.22 -10.82
CA LYS A 745 -7.23 -45.41 -11.52
C LYS A 745 -6.11 -44.98 -12.46
N ASN A 746 -4.94 -45.60 -12.31
CA ASN A 746 -3.81 -45.52 -13.23
C ASN A 746 -4.27 -45.74 -14.68
N PHE A 747 -4.35 -44.68 -15.47
CA PHE A 747 -4.30 -44.78 -16.92
C PHE A 747 -2.83 -44.80 -17.33
N ARG A 748 -2.32 -45.99 -17.66
CA ARG A 748 -1.12 -46.10 -18.51
C ARG A 748 -1.58 -45.81 -19.94
N LEU A 749 -1.07 -44.73 -20.52
CA LEU A 749 -1.12 -44.49 -21.95
C LEU A 749 -0.21 -45.51 -22.64
N THR A 750 -0.77 -46.37 -23.48
CA THR A 750 -0.08 -47.04 -24.59
C THR A 750 -0.24 -46.20 -25.84
#